data_AF-A0A6B1BCH9-F1
#
_entry.id   AF-A0A6B1BCH9-F1
#
_cell.length_a   1.000
_cell.length_b   1.000
_cell.length_c   1.000
_cell.angle_alpha   90.00
_cell.angle_beta   90.00
_cell.angle_gamma   90.00
#
_symmetry.space_group_name_H-M   'P 1'
#
loop_
_entity.id
_entity.type
_entity.pdbx_description
1 polymer ?
#
loop_
_entity_poly.entity_id
_entity_poly.type
_entity_poly.pdbx_seq_one_letter_code
_entity_poly.pdbx_strand_id
1 'polypeptide(L)'
;MVKSGALSRLVTTNARFALPAVALIALVACLAPAVDAYGTTQDRTLYDQSSIDSRINAEVDRIQALYAAQGQAAFDTITSAGLADANTAILYIVNADTLQIVAHASDPGQVGQVAQTLRAADKSYSQIRAELAQNNRIWITNIDTNPANLEFQTTRTLLHLHDGYIFAAGHLLPDTEIQLFIEEKVKMYDSYGDAEAFFDSITPDNPVLTDELYMFVIDYSAWMRVADEVVPARVGQSETILDTSARSVEDVLADLGENEGTWAEYTFHNPGTDIIQIKRTWLYLYDGYVFGSGYYPSDSRAQAQADSAKILYAAHGQDAFGMITPTEPDPLSIQSTFVLDATTLDVVAHAKAPNLVGTTNTYLDAADRPLETILAELQDGGVWVWHMDRNPATQTNQLTRTYLTIYDGYMFGAGYSLPDSRIQSVVDEAIYTYRNDPESGFEVITSGTLNRLDIYPAVRNFTHIVAHGTLPHLIGPLPSFQITRSNEDIWRVAAESGTVWSLYSFVNPFTGADQIKRGVNILYDDYLFASTYTLSDADTRSVVDYAIFIYESNKENDAWIDLITPDEPIITDDLYPFVIDAASWTRLADGVVPDRVGKAETILDTSTRSVEDVLADLEANGSVWVTYTFHNPATGVEQLKRSYLQLRDGMVFGSGYYLLDSQAQAAAYGSVLDYSVKGMDATLADINTIPEEPVSTYGFIINPHNGTTIAQSVDSDLIDNTNDWDAIVQVLSVEEILDVTGSEPGMWVSYTHTEPVTGQEETKRTWLILNDGLIFGSGYYSSNIPESDVQFAVSNAIRTYEANKENDAWVDIITPDEPIRTDALYPFVIDAATWTRLADGVVPARVGQPETILDTSSRSVEDVLADLEANGSTWATYLFHNPATGVEQLKRSYLEMRDGIVFGSGYYTLDSKVQSTLHGRILEYERDGRDAVLASINVIPDEPVSTYVFAVDQQGGTTIAQSVDSDLIDNTNDWDAVTAVIPVQDILDAISKGTGMWVSYEHTNPVTGQDEIKRTWLVMHGGLIFGSGYYSSNIPESDVQFAVSNAIRTYEANKENDAWVDIITPDEPIRTDTMYPFVIDAATWTRLADGVVPTRVGQPETILDTSSRSVEDVLADLEENGSTWATYIFHNPATGVEQLKRSYLQLRDGIVFGSGYYALDAQVQTSLNGRI
;
A
#
# COMPACT_ATOMS: atom_id res chain seq x y z
N MET A 1 -2.76 67.73 -6.85
CA MET A 1 -3.15 68.86 -5.98
C MET A 1 -2.47 68.69 -4.63
N VAL A 2 -1.70 69.70 -4.18
CA VAL A 2 -1.36 70.05 -2.77
C VAL A 2 -0.55 69.00 -1.98
N LYS A 3 0.58 69.23 -1.30
CA LYS A 3 1.55 70.34 -1.01
C LYS A 3 2.70 69.64 -0.25
N SER A 4 3.97 69.72 -0.67
CA SER A 4 5.01 70.67 -0.24
C SER A 4 5.52 70.60 1.23
N GLY A 5 6.84 70.54 1.40
CA GLY A 5 7.57 71.02 2.60
C GLY A 5 8.79 70.15 2.96
N ALA A 6 9.95 70.23 2.29
CA ALA A 6 10.93 71.33 2.20
C ALA A 6 11.84 71.50 3.42
N LEU A 7 13.16 71.61 3.11
CA LEU A 7 14.20 72.41 3.78
C LEU A 7 14.81 71.83 5.08
N SER A 8 16.11 71.89 5.36
CA SER A 8 17.23 72.63 4.74
C SER A 8 18.56 72.33 5.43
N ARG A 9 19.66 72.35 4.64
CA ARG A 9 20.93 73.12 4.80
C ARG A 9 21.73 73.02 6.13
N LEU A 10 23.05 73.29 6.23
CA LEU A 10 23.97 74.24 5.59
C LEU A 10 25.41 73.72 5.96
N VAL A 11 26.39 73.62 5.05
CA VAL A 11 27.43 74.64 4.71
C VAL A 11 28.60 74.64 5.73
N THR A 12 29.92 74.67 5.41
CA THR A 12 30.69 75.68 4.65
C THR A 12 32.18 75.27 4.49
N THR A 13 32.74 75.47 3.28
CA THR A 13 34.00 76.14 2.86
C THR A 13 35.45 75.71 3.22
N ASN A 14 36.24 75.62 2.13
CA ASN A 14 37.58 76.21 1.83
C ASN A 14 38.85 75.69 2.54
N ALA A 15 39.74 74.97 1.81
CA ALA A 15 40.95 75.45 1.10
C ALA A 15 42.08 75.93 2.05
N ARG A 16 43.36 75.49 2.00
CA ARG A 16 44.29 75.34 0.84
C ARG A 16 45.70 74.91 1.34
N PHE A 17 46.49 74.27 0.46
CA PHE A 17 47.97 74.19 0.34
C PHE A 17 48.84 73.28 1.26
N ALA A 18 49.46 72.24 0.65
CA ALA A 18 50.91 72.10 0.34
C ALA A 18 51.44 70.64 0.48
N LEU A 19 52.00 70.11 -0.62
CA LEU A 19 52.76 68.84 -0.80
C LEU A 19 54.18 68.89 -0.15
N PRO A 20 54.97 67.79 0.05
CA PRO A 20 55.08 66.59 -0.83
C PRO A 20 55.41 65.19 -0.22
N ALA A 21 55.29 64.18 -1.10
CA ALA A 21 56.02 62.90 -1.23
C ALA A 21 55.92 61.80 -0.14
N VAL A 22 55.26 60.69 -0.47
CA VAL A 22 55.84 59.35 -0.82
C VAL A 22 54.71 58.31 -0.89
N ALA A 23 54.77 57.43 -1.89
CA ALA A 23 54.05 56.17 -2.10
C ALA A 23 52.76 56.15 -2.96
N LEU A 24 52.76 55.14 -3.84
CA LEU A 24 51.68 54.50 -4.61
C LEU A 24 51.20 55.14 -5.92
N ILE A 25 51.75 54.57 -7.00
CA ILE A 25 51.31 54.63 -8.40
C ILE A 25 50.21 53.57 -8.61
N ALA A 26 49.27 53.89 -9.51
CA ALA A 26 48.32 53.03 -10.24
C ALA A 26 46.84 53.18 -9.85
N LEU A 27 46.22 54.28 -10.30
CA LEU A 27 44.81 54.28 -10.70
C LEU A 27 44.59 55.45 -11.67
N VAL A 28 43.71 55.28 -12.66
CA VAL A 28 43.30 56.20 -13.75
C VAL A 28 43.95 55.92 -15.10
N ALA A 29 43.46 54.86 -15.76
CA ALA A 29 43.13 54.87 -17.18
C ALA A 29 42.32 53.59 -17.49
N CYS A 30 40.99 53.64 -17.36
CA CYS A 30 40.01 52.75 -18.02
C CYS A 30 38.59 53.14 -17.60
N LEU A 31 38.00 54.14 -18.26
CA LEU A 31 36.55 54.38 -18.29
C LEU A 31 36.21 55.07 -19.61
N ALA A 32 36.04 54.25 -20.66
CA ALA A 32 35.24 54.52 -21.86
C ALA A 32 35.26 53.24 -22.73
N PRO A 33 34.13 52.64 -23.10
CA PRO A 33 34.11 51.72 -24.23
C PRO A 33 34.19 52.56 -25.52
N ALA A 34 35.22 52.29 -26.33
CA ALA A 34 35.32 52.83 -27.68
C ALA A 34 34.36 52.03 -28.58
N VAL A 35 33.38 52.71 -29.16
CA VAL A 35 32.61 52.23 -30.31
C VAL A 35 33.50 52.44 -31.54
N ASP A 36 33.98 51.36 -32.15
CA ASP A 36 34.63 51.42 -33.46
C ASP A 36 33.64 51.05 -34.58
N ALA A 37 33.78 51.73 -35.72
CA ALA A 37 32.78 51.87 -36.78
C ALA A 37 32.61 50.64 -37.71
N TYR A 38 32.85 49.42 -37.25
CA TYR A 38 32.57 48.19 -37.97
C TYR A 38 32.06 47.13 -36.99
N GLY A 39 30.76 46.85 -37.01
CA GLY A 39 30.07 45.98 -36.06
C GLY A 39 30.57 44.54 -36.05
N THR A 40 31.50 44.23 -35.15
CA THR A 40 31.74 42.89 -34.63
C THR A 40 31.67 42.98 -33.11
N THR A 41 30.70 42.28 -32.52
CA THR A 41 30.60 42.03 -31.09
C THR A 41 31.95 41.60 -30.53
N GLN A 42 32.35 42.23 -29.42
CA GLN A 42 33.40 41.73 -28.53
C GLN A 42 33.18 40.22 -28.27
N ASP A 43 34.28 39.46 -28.22
CA ASP A 43 34.29 37.99 -28.08
C ASP A 43 33.23 37.51 -27.09
N ARG A 44 32.14 36.94 -27.65
CA ARG A 44 31.04 36.34 -26.92
C ARG A 44 31.57 35.10 -26.20
N THR A 45 31.34 34.94 -24.90
CA THR A 45 31.61 33.66 -24.23
C THR A 45 30.47 32.70 -24.59
N LEU A 46 30.64 31.98 -25.70
CA LEU A 46 29.67 31.00 -26.20
C LEU A 46 29.96 29.63 -25.58
N TYR A 47 28.94 28.99 -25.02
CA TYR A 47 29.02 27.64 -24.47
C TYR A 47 28.86 26.62 -25.61
N ASP A 48 29.89 26.42 -26.42
CA ASP A 48 29.97 25.28 -27.32
C ASP A 48 30.91 24.20 -26.76
N GLN A 49 30.83 22.98 -27.29
CA GLN A 49 31.67 21.87 -26.84
C GLN A 49 33.18 22.20 -26.94
N SER A 50 33.60 22.99 -27.93
CA SER A 50 35.01 23.36 -28.10
C SER A 50 35.49 24.34 -27.03
N SER A 51 34.62 25.25 -26.60
CA SER A 51 34.84 26.21 -25.51
C SER A 51 34.97 25.48 -24.17
N ILE A 52 34.06 24.53 -23.90
CA ILE A 52 34.09 23.69 -22.69
C ILE A 52 35.37 22.84 -22.66
N ASP A 53 35.70 22.16 -23.77
CA ASP A 53 36.93 21.37 -23.88
C ASP A 53 38.19 22.23 -23.66
N SER A 54 38.19 23.47 -24.16
CA SER A 54 39.29 24.41 -23.97
C SER A 54 39.44 24.82 -22.51
N ARG A 55 38.33 25.05 -21.79
CA ARG A 55 38.35 25.37 -20.35
C ARG A 55 38.89 24.20 -19.52
N ILE A 56 38.45 22.98 -19.82
CA ILE A 56 38.94 21.77 -19.15
C ILE A 56 40.43 21.53 -19.43
N ASN A 57 40.89 21.77 -20.66
CA ASN A 57 42.32 21.74 -20.97
C ASN A 57 43.10 22.77 -20.12
N ALA A 58 42.58 23.99 -19.98
CA ALA A 58 43.22 25.03 -19.17
C ALA A 58 43.28 24.65 -17.68
N GLU A 59 42.26 23.98 -17.14
CA GLU A 59 42.28 23.51 -15.76
C GLU A 59 43.30 22.38 -15.54
N VAL A 60 43.42 21.41 -16.46
CA VAL A 60 44.51 20.41 -16.41
C VAL A 60 45.88 21.10 -16.43
N ASP A 61 46.06 22.07 -17.33
CA ASP A 61 47.32 22.83 -17.45
C ASP A 61 47.62 23.60 -16.16
N ARG A 62 46.60 24.17 -15.51
CA ARG A 62 46.71 24.91 -14.26
C ARG A 62 47.14 24.02 -13.10
N ILE A 63 46.50 22.87 -12.89
CA ILE A 63 46.88 21.94 -11.80
C ILE A 63 48.26 21.31 -12.05
N GLN A 64 48.61 21.07 -13.32
CA GLN A 64 49.94 20.62 -13.67
C GLN A 64 51.01 21.71 -13.42
N ALA A 65 50.74 22.97 -13.78
CA ALA A 65 51.63 24.08 -13.50
C ALA A 65 51.83 24.29 -11.99
N LEU A 66 50.78 24.07 -11.20
CA LEU A 66 50.86 24.09 -9.74
C LEU A 66 51.77 22.98 -9.21
N TYR A 67 51.64 21.76 -9.73
CA TYR A 67 52.54 20.64 -9.41
C TYR A 67 53.98 20.93 -9.84
N ALA A 68 54.20 21.50 -11.03
CA ALA A 68 55.53 21.87 -11.50
C ALA A 68 56.20 22.94 -10.59
N ALA A 69 55.41 23.81 -9.97
CA ALA A 69 55.90 24.85 -9.06
C ALA A 69 56.15 24.35 -7.63
N GLN A 70 55.34 23.42 -7.13
CA GLN A 70 55.32 23.04 -5.71
C GLN A 70 55.68 21.56 -5.44
N GLY A 71 55.81 20.73 -6.48
CA GLY A 71 55.95 19.28 -6.34
C GLY A 71 54.75 18.68 -5.62
N GLN A 72 54.98 17.67 -4.77
CA GLN A 72 53.91 17.00 -4.02
C GLN A 72 53.15 17.92 -3.05
N ALA A 73 53.70 19.08 -2.65
CA ALA A 73 52.96 20.06 -1.84
C ALA A 73 51.77 20.70 -2.61
N ALA A 74 51.75 20.55 -3.95
CA ALA A 74 50.58 20.92 -4.74
C ALA A 74 49.36 20.03 -4.42
N PHE A 75 49.54 18.80 -3.95
CA PHE A 75 48.43 17.89 -3.64
C PHE A 75 47.59 18.43 -2.48
N ASP A 76 48.26 18.84 -1.40
CA ASP A 76 47.59 19.51 -0.28
C ASP A 76 46.93 20.80 -0.75
N THR A 77 47.62 21.60 -1.57
CA THR A 77 47.08 22.87 -2.09
C THR A 77 45.81 22.65 -2.93
N ILE A 78 45.80 21.65 -3.81
CA ILE A 78 44.62 21.30 -4.62
C ILE A 78 43.48 20.80 -3.75
N THR A 79 43.79 20.03 -2.70
CA THR A 79 42.79 19.44 -1.80
C THR A 79 42.23 20.44 -0.79
N SER A 80 43.03 21.40 -0.33
CA SER A 80 42.68 22.32 0.77
C SER A 80 42.27 23.72 0.31
N ALA A 81 42.69 24.14 -0.88
CA ALA A 81 42.14 25.32 -1.51
C ALA A 81 40.98 24.86 -2.40
N GLY A 82 39.78 25.40 -2.18
CA GLY A 82 38.69 25.37 -3.15
C GLY A 82 39.09 26.12 -4.43
N LEU A 83 40.10 25.58 -5.13
CA LEU A 83 40.73 26.11 -6.34
C LEU A 83 39.82 25.97 -7.55
N ALA A 84 38.85 25.05 -7.47
CA ALA A 84 37.69 24.99 -8.34
C ALA A 84 36.52 25.66 -7.63
N ASP A 85 35.87 26.58 -8.32
CA ASP A 85 34.45 26.75 -8.12
C ASP A 85 33.82 25.41 -8.54
N ALA A 86 33.23 24.67 -7.59
CA ALA A 86 32.66 23.33 -7.81
C ALA A 86 31.64 23.30 -8.97
N ASN A 87 31.20 24.47 -9.42
CA ASN A 87 30.33 24.72 -10.56
C ASN A 87 31.00 24.63 -11.95
N THR A 88 32.31 24.40 -12.06
CA THR A 88 33.03 24.50 -13.35
C THR A 88 33.83 23.28 -13.81
N ALA A 89 34.45 22.52 -12.91
CA ALA A 89 35.17 21.29 -13.27
C ALA A 89 35.43 20.39 -12.05
N ILE A 90 35.44 19.07 -12.25
CA ILE A 90 35.91 18.07 -11.28
C ILE A 90 37.40 17.86 -11.48
N LEU A 91 38.21 18.13 -10.45
CA LEU A 91 39.67 18.08 -10.54
C LEU A 91 40.26 17.08 -9.54
N TYR A 92 41.05 16.14 -10.06
CA TYR A 92 41.73 15.15 -9.21
C TYR A 92 43.05 14.69 -9.82
N ILE A 93 43.92 14.14 -8.98
CA ILE A 93 45.22 13.58 -9.37
C ILE A 93 45.32 12.15 -8.88
N VAL A 94 45.72 11.24 -9.76
CA VAL A 94 45.86 9.81 -9.47
C VAL A 94 47.29 9.36 -9.66
N ASN A 95 47.82 8.55 -8.74
CA ASN A 95 49.06 7.83 -8.99
C ASN A 95 48.85 6.76 -10.07
N ALA A 96 49.57 6.86 -11.20
CA ALA A 96 49.32 6.01 -12.35
C ALA A 96 49.56 4.52 -12.06
N ASP A 97 50.46 4.17 -11.13
CA ASP A 97 50.79 2.78 -10.85
C ASP A 97 49.91 2.16 -9.76
N THR A 98 49.53 2.93 -8.73
CA THR A 98 48.70 2.42 -7.62
C THR A 98 47.21 2.70 -7.77
N LEU A 99 46.81 3.54 -8.73
CA LEU A 99 45.45 4.07 -8.87
C LEU A 99 44.95 4.87 -7.65
N GLN A 100 45.82 5.23 -6.71
CA GLN A 100 45.39 6.00 -5.54
C GLN A 100 45.20 7.48 -5.91
N ILE A 101 44.09 8.06 -5.47
CA ILE A 101 43.83 9.50 -5.54
C ILE A 101 44.78 10.18 -4.56
N VAL A 102 45.64 11.07 -5.05
CA VAL A 102 46.61 11.81 -4.24
C VAL A 102 46.19 13.26 -3.99
N ALA A 103 45.24 13.77 -4.77
CA ALA A 103 44.61 15.07 -4.56
C ALA A 103 43.20 15.06 -5.18
N HIS A 104 42.24 15.72 -4.53
CA HIS A 104 40.89 15.88 -5.04
C HIS A 104 40.34 17.24 -4.61
N ALA A 105 39.98 18.10 -5.56
CA ALA A 105 39.65 19.49 -5.27
C ALA A 105 38.28 19.69 -4.61
N SER A 106 37.34 18.77 -4.88
CA SER A 106 35.94 18.94 -4.48
C SER A 106 35.47 17.95 -3.41
N ASP A 107 36.30 16.96 -3.10
CA ASP A 107 35.98 15.87 -2.15
C ASP A 107 37.29 15.37 -1.52
N PRO A 108 37.77 16.05 -0.47
CA PRO A 108 38.98 15.64 0.25
C PRO A 108 38.90 14.22 0.82
N GLY A 109 37.70 13.66 1.02
CA GLY A 109 37.49 12.30 1.54
C GLY A 109 37.93 11.19 0.57
N GLN A 110 38.07 11.51 -0.73
CA GLN A 110 38.58 10.58 -1.74
C GLN A 110 40.11 10.39 -1.68
N VAL A 111 40.85 11.31 -1.03
CA VAL A 111 42.31 11.23 -1.00
C VAL A 111 42.76 9.97 -0.25
N GLY A 112 43.59 9.17 -0.90
CA GLY A 112 44.06 7.87 -0.42
C GLY A 112 43.21 6.68 -0.89
N GLN A 113 42.00 6.92 -1.41
CA GLN A 113 41.16 5.88 -2.01
C GLN A 113 41.63 5.51 -3.42
N VAL A 114 41.15 4.36 -3.92
CA VAL A 114 41.38 3.92 -5.29
C VAL A 114 40.44 4.68 -6.22
N ALA A 115 40.96 5.23 -7.32
CA ALA A 115 40.20 5.96 -8.33
C ALA A 115 39.25 5.04 -9.11
N GLN A 116 38.08 4.74 -8.55
CA GLN A 116 37.04 3.93 -9.19
C GLN A 116 36.51 4.57 -10.47
N THR A 117 36.49 5.90 -10.52
CA THR A 117 36.23 6.72 -11.73
C THR A 117 37.04 6.26 -12.96
N LEU A 118 38.33 5.92 -12.81
CA LEU A 118 39.17 5.44 -13.92
C LEU A 118 38.96 3.95 -14.26
N ARG A 119 38.26 3.20 -13.41
CA ARG A 119 37.85 1.80 -13.68
C ARG A 119 36.48 1.74 -14.33
N ALA A 120 35.61 2.69 -14.02
CA ALA A 120 34.27 2.88 -14.59
C ALA A 120 34.28 3.84 -15.79
N ALA A 121 35.27 3.69 -16.66
CA ALA A 121 35.44 4.50 -17.87
C ALA A 121 35.11 3.68 -19.12
N ASP A 122 34.92 4.37 -20.26
CA ASP A 122 34.65 3.78 -21.58
C ASP A 122 35.81 2.94 -22.13
N LYS A 123 36.90 2.86 -21.37
CA LYS A 123 38.11 2.12 -21.64
C LYS A 123 38.57 1.43 -20.37
N SER A 124 39.03 0.19 -20.47
CA SER A 124 39.70 -0.48 -19.36
C SER A 124 40.96 0.29 -18.95
N TYR A 125 41.34 0.20 -17.68
CA TYR A 125 42.53 0.92 -17.19
C TYR A 125 43.82 0.55 -17.95
N SER A 126 43.91 -0.68 -18.45
CA SER A 126 45.05 -1.11 -19.26
C SER A 126 45.10 -0.39 -20.62
N GLN A 127 43.94 -0.14 -21.25
CA GLN A 127 43.82 0.67 -22.47
C GLN A 127 44.14 2.14 -22.18
N ILE A 128 43.58 2.71 -21.11
CA ILE A 128 43.90 4.09 -20.66
C ILE A 128 45.40 4.28 -20.51
N ARG A 129 46.09 3.37 -19.81
CA ARG A 129 47.55 3.40 -19.63
C ARG A 129 48.29 3.28 -20.96
N ALA A 130 47.86 2.40 -21.85
CA ALA A 130 48.50 2.18 -23.15
C ALA A 130 48.37 3.42 -24.06
N GLU A 131 47.19 4.05 -24.08
CA GLU A 131 46.96 5.26 -24.86
C GLU A 131 47.67 6.47 -24.26
N LEU A 132 47.61 6.67 -22.93
CA LEU A 132 48.36 7.72 -22.24
C LEU A 132 49.88 7.62 -22.45
N ALA A 133 50.40 6.39 -22.58
CA ALA A 133 51.82 6.17 -22.88
C ALA A 133 52.19 6.54 -24.33
N GLN A 134 51.22 6.54 -25.26
CA GLN A 134 51.41 6.93 -26.65
C GLN A 134 51.17 8.42 -26.87
N ASN A 135 50.08 8.92 -26.28
CA ASN A 135 49.62 10.29 -26.30
C ASN A 135 49.45 10.70 -24.84
N ASN A 136 50.36 11.53 -24.31
CA ASN A 136 50.32 11.94 -22.90
C ASN A 136 48.96 12.51 -22.45
N ARG A 137 48.06 12.86 -23.38
CA ARG A 137 46.68 13.26 -23.10
C ARG A 137 45.67 12.39 -23.84
N ILE A 138 44.60 12.03 -23.16
CA ILE A 138 43.43 11.39 -23.76
C ILE A 138 42.15 11.91 -23.10
N TRP A 139 41.04 11.87 -23.83
CA TRP A 139 39.70 12.02 -23.28
C TRP A 139 39.12 10.65 -22.97
N ILE A 140 38.38 10.57 -21.87
CA ILE A 140 37.55 9.42 -21.50
C ILE A 140 36.15 9.90 -21.13
N THR A 141 35.19 8.98 -21.19
CA THR A 141 33.89 9.15 -20.56
C THR A 141 33.83 8.20 -19.37
N ASN A 142 33.44 8.71 -18.20
CA ASN A 142 33.41 7.95 -16.96
C ASN A 142 32.28 8.44 -16.05
N ILE A 143 32.00 7.68 -14.99
CA ILE A 143 31.10 8.14 -13.93
C ILE A 143 31.92 8.85 -12.85
N ASP A 144 31.40 9.97 -12.35
CA ASP A 144 31.96 10.72 -11.23
C ASP A 144 30.83 11.26 -10.34
N THR A 145 31.17 11.65 -9.11
CA THR A 145 30.21 12.23 -8.17
C THR A 145 30.16 13.73 -8.36
N ASN A 146 28.97 14.27 -8.59
CA ASN A 146 28.77 15.72 -8.65
C ASN A 146 28.90 16.31 -7.23
N PRO A 147 29.87 17.20 -6.99
CA PRO A 147 30.12 17.73 -5.65
C PRO A 147 29.01 18.64 -5.11
N ALA A 148 28.09 19.14 -5.94
CA ALA A 148 27.02 20.04 -5.51
C ALA A 148 25.82 19.29 -4.90
N ASN A 149 25.45 18.16 -5.50
CA ASN A 149 24.27 17.37 -5.14
C ASN A 149 24.59 15.94 -4.67
N LEU A 150 25.87 15.54 -4.72
CA LEU A 150 26.38 14.22 -4.33
C LEU A 150 25.87 13.03 -5.16
N GLU A 151 25.25 13.29 -6.33
CA GLU A 151 24.77 12.24 -7.22
C GLU A 151 25.83 11.76 -8.20
N PHE A 152 25.74 10.49 -8.61
CA PHE A 152 26.58 9.94 -9.68
C PHE A 152 26.11 10.45 -11.04
N GLN A 153 27.05 10.96 -11.84
CA GLN A 153 26.76 11.53 -13.15
C GLN A 153 27.81 11.14 -14.18
N THR A 154 27.40 11.09 -15.44
CA THR A 154 28.32 10.90 -16.54
C THR A 154 29.18 12.14 -16.71
N THR A 155 30.49 11.94 -16.76
CA THR A 155 31.50 12.98 -16.95
C THR A 155 32.32 12.70 -18.18
N ARG A 156 32.81 13.77 -18.80
CA ARG A 156 33.84 13.70 -19.83
C ARG A 156 35.11 14.32 -19.27
N THR A 157 36.14 13.48 -19.16
CA THR A 157 37.34 13.77 -18.38
C THR A 157 38.57 13.75 -19.27
N LEU A 158 39.34 14.83 -19.21
CA LEU A 158 40.65 14.91 -19.84
C LEU A 158 41.70 14.37 -18.86
N LEU A 159 42.42 13.34 -19.28
CA LEU A 159 43.53 12.77 -18.54
C LEU A 159 44.84 13.24 -19.15
N HIS A 160 45.80 13.64 -18.29
CA HIS A 160 47.17 13.95 -18.69
C HIS A 160 48.17 13.19 -17.81
N LEU A 161 48.94 12.28 -18.41
CA LEU A 161 50.03 11.58 -17.73
C LEU A 161 51.29 12.46 -17.67
N HIS A 162 51.72 12.79 -16.45
CA HIS A 162 52.93 13.55 -16.19
C HIS A 162 53.60 13.11 -14.88
N ASP A 163 54.91 12.83 -14.93
CA ASP A 163 55.73 12.48 -13.74
C ASP A 163 55.19 11.28 -12.92
N GLY A 164 54.57 10.30 -13.59
CA GLY A 164 53.98 9.13 -12.92
C GLY A 164 52.60 9.37 -12.30
N TYR A 165 52.02 10.56 -12.48
CA TYR A 165 50.67 10.91 -12.05
C TYR A 165 49.77 11.20 -13.25
N ILE A 166 48.49 10.90 -13.11
CA ILE A 166 47.44 11.27 -14.05
C ILE A 166 46.74 12.49 -13.47
N PHE A 167 46.85 13.62 -14.15
CA PHE A 167 46.12 14.85 -13.86
C PHE A 167 44.80 14.79 -14.61
N ALA A 168 43.69 14.86 -13.88
CA ALA A 168 42.35 14.74 -14.42
C ALA A 168 41.57 16.04 -14.21
N ALA A 169 40.91 16.50 -15.26
CA ALA A 169 39.84 17.49 -15.16
C ALA A 169 38.66 17.04 -16.00
N GLY A 170 37.47 17.02 -15.39
CA GLY A 170 36.23 16.61 -16.05
C GLY A 170 35.13 17.65 -15.95
N HIS A 171 34.23 17.62 -16.92
CA HIS A 171 32.96 18.33 -16.87
C HIS A 171 31.81 17.34 -16.86
N LEU A 172 30.73 17.70 -16.15
CA LEU A 172 29.51 16.91 -16.08
C LEU A 172 28.75 17.04 -17.41
N LEU A 173 28.40 15.90 -18.01
CA LEU A 173 27.64 15.90 -19.27
C LEU A 173 26.24 16.50 -19.11
N PRO A 174 25.47 16.22 -18.04
CA PRO A 174 24.16 16.85 -17.83
C PRO A 174 24.25 18.39 -17.73
N ASP A 175 25.24 18.92 -16.99
CA ASP A 175 25.47 20.37 -16.90
C ASP A 175 25.80 20.97 -18.28
N THR A 176 26.57 20.23 -19.08
CA THR A 176 26.98 20.66 -20.44
C THR A 176 25.80 20.66 -21.41
N GLU A 177 24.95 19.66 -21.33
CA GLU A 177 23.75 19.53 -22.16
C GLU A 177 22.80 20.70 -21.94
N ILE A 178 22.55 21.09 -20.69
CA ILE A 178 21.73 22.26 -20.35
C ILE A 178 22.37 23.55 -20.89
N GLN A 179 23.68 23.72 -20.72
CA GLN A 179 24.37 24.93 -21.19
C GLN A 179 24.28 25.06 -22.72
N LEU A 180 24.43 23.95 -23.45
CA LEU A 180 24.26 23.89 -24.91
C LEU A 180 22.81 24.16 -25.33
N PHE A 181 21.84 23.59 -24.60
CA PHE A 181 20.41 23.84 -24.83
C PHE A 181 20.07 25.33 -24.68
N ILE A 182 20.50 25.97 -23.59
CA ILE A 182 20.31 27.41 -23.39
C ILE A 182 21.02 28.22 -24.48
N GLU A 183 22.22 27.81 -24.90
CA GLU A 183 22.93 28.47 -25.99
C GLU A 183 22.16 28.41 -27.31
N GLU A 184 21.59 27.26 -27.65
CA GLU A 184 20.73 27.08 -28.83
C GLU A 184 19.51 27.99 -28.77
N LYS A 185 18.84 28.06 -27.61
CA LYS A 185 17.64 28.89 -27.42
C LYS A 185 17.96 30.39 -27.46
N VAL A 186 19.10 30.82 -26.94
CA VAL A 186 19.57 32.21 -27.09
C VAL A 186 19.88 32.54 -28.55
N LYS A 187 20.48 31.61 -29.31
CA LYS A 187 20.66 31.78 -30.77
C LYS A 187 19.33 31.88 -31.50
N MET A 188 18.31 31.13 -31.05
CA MET A 188 16.95 31.22 -31.58
C MET A 188 16.31 32.59 -31.26
N TYR A 189 16.44 33.09 -30.04
CA TYR A 189 16.03 34.43 -29.61
C TYR A 189 16.66 35.52 -30.50
N ASP A 190 17.99 35.48 -30.68
CA ASP A 190 18.74 36.38 -31.56
C ASP A 190 18.19 36.37 -33.00
N SER A 191 17.80 35.19 -33.50
CA SER A 191 17.26 35.03 -34.86
C SER A 191 15.83 35.56 -35.03
N TYR A 192 15.05 35.62 -33.95
CA TYR A 192 13.69 36.16 -33.93
C TYR A 192 13.69 37.69 -34.08
N GLY A 193 14.60 38.37 -33.37
CA GLY A 193 14.80 39.83 -33.43
C GLY A 193 13.72 40.67 -32.75
N ASP A 194 12.71 40.03 -32.15
CA ASP A 194 11.66 40.63 -31.32
C ASP A 194 11.39 39.72 -30.12
N ALA A 195 11.63 40.25 -28.92
CA ALA A 195 11.60 39.49 -27.67
C ALA A 195 10.19 39.00 -27.32
N GLU A 196 9.18 39.88 -27.46
CA GLU A 196 7.79 39.56 -27.13
C GLU A 196 7.26 38.44 -28.04
N ALA A 197 7.52 38.55 -29.34
CA ALA A 197 7.16 37.51 -30.30
C ALA A 197 7.87 36.16 -30.03
N PHE A 198 9.12 36.18 -29.57
CA PHE A 198 9.82 34.96 -29.18
C PHE A 198 9.19 34.32 -27.94
N PHE A 199 8.93 35.11 -26.89
CA PHE A 199 8.31 34.64 -25.64
C PHE A 199 6.92 34.06 -25.86
N ASP A 200 6.09 34.72 -26.68
CA ASP A 200 4.78 34.21 -27.08
C ASP A 200 4.89 32.91 -27.89
N SER A 201 5.95 32.75 -28.69
CA SER A 201 6.10 31.56 -29.55
C SER A 201 6.50 30.29 -28.79
N ILE A 202 7.09 30.43 -27.61
CA ILE A 202 7.56 29.30 -26.78
C ILE A 202 6.62 29.02 -25.61
N THR A 203 5.77 29.97 -25.22
CA THR A 203 4.82 29.80 -24.13
C THR A 203 3.56 29.10 -24.65
N PRO A 204 3.25 27.88 -24.22
CA PRO A 204 2.06 27.17 -24.67
C PRO A 204 0.80 27.79 -24.06
N ASP A 205 -0.36 27.56 -24.69
CA ASP A 205 -1.65 28.02 -24.13
C ASP A 205 -2.03 27.26 -22.85
N ASN A 206 -1.58 26.00 -22.73
CA ASN A 206 -1.88 25.11 -21.62
C ASN A 206 -0.58 24.50 -21.05
N PRO A 207 -0.56 24.09 -19.77
CA PRO A 207 0.57 23.38 -19.21
C PRO A 207 0.95 22.12 -20.01
N VAL A 208 2.24 21.87 -20.15
CA VAL A 208 2.79 20.70 -20.86
C VAL A 208 3.34 19.72 -19.83
N LEU A 209 3.01 18.43 -19.94
CA LEU A 209 3.68 17.39 -19.16
C LEU A 209 4.94 16.98 -19.92
N THR A 210 6.10 17.43 -19.44
CA THR A 210 7.40 17.02 -19.98
C THR A 210 8.46 17.09 -18.90
N ASP A 211 9.41 16.18 -18.97
CA ASP A 211 10.63 16.17 -18.16
C ASP A 211 11.89 16.31 -19.03
N GLU A 212 11.70 16.58 -20.32
CA GLU A 212 12.77 16.99 -21.22
C GLU A 212 13.31 18.37 -20.80
N LEU A 213 14.48 18.74 -21.35
CA LEU A 213 15.02 20.08 -21.16
C LEU A 213 14.01 21.12 -21.66
N TYR A 214 13.44 21.87 -20.72
CA TYR A 214 12.54 22.97 -21.01
C TYR A 214 13.14 24.29 -20.54
N MET A 215 12.74 25.37 -21.23
CA MET A 215 13.21 26.72 -20.95
C MET A 215 12.15 27.57 -20.29
N PHE A 216 12.61 28.46 -19.42
CA PHE A 216 11.87 29.63 -18.98
C PHE A 216 12.71 30.89 -19.13
N VAL A 217 12.04 32.05 -19.15
CA VAL A 217 12.69 33.35 -19.26
C VAL A 217 12.16 34.30 -18.19
N ILE A 218 13.06 35.01 -17.51
CA ILE A 218 12.76 35.99 -16.46
C ILE A 218 13.28 37.35 -16.90
N ASP A 219 12.47 38.42 -16.77
CA ASP A 219 12.96 39.79 -16.84
C ASP A 219 13.86 40.05 -15.63
N TYR A 220 15.15 40.31 -15.87
CA TYR A 220 16.15 40.45 -14.81
C TYR A 220 15.88 41.67 -13.90
N SER A 221 15.31 42.74 -14.46
CA SER A 221 15.10 43.99 -13.73
C SER A 221 13.87 43.95 -12.83
N ALA A 222 12.81 43.29 -13.28
CA ALA A 222 11.56 43.11 -12.55
C ALA A 222 11.55 41.82 -11.72
N TRP A 223 12.49 40.90 -12.00
CA TRP A 223 12.49 39.52 -11.52
C TRP A 223 11.12 38.86 -11.72
N MET A 224 10.60 38.96 -12.95
CA MET A 224 9.28 38.51 -13.36
C MET A 224 9.41 37.50 -14.48
N ARG A 225 8.68 36.38 -14.41
CA ARG A 225 8.67 35.41 -15.51
C ARG A 225 7.95 35.98 -16.72
N VAL A 226 8.61 35.97 -17.88
CA VAL A 226 8.10 36.50 -19.15
C VAL A 226 7.82 35.41 -20.18
N ALA A 227 8.39 34.22 -20.01
CA ALA A 227 8.07 33.03 -20.81
C ALA A 227 8.28 31.76 -19.99
N ASP A 228 7.50 30.72 -20.28
CA ASP A 228 7.64 29.40 -19.67
C ASP A 228 7.14 28.33 -20.66
N GLU A 229 8.01 27.41 -21.09
CA GLU A 229 7.64 26.36 -22.05
C GLU A 229 6.70 25.29 -21.47
N VAL A 230 6.50 25.28 -20.14
CA VAL A 230 5.83 24.18 -19.44
C VAL A 230 4.68 24.65 -18.56
N VAL A 231 4.84 25.77 -17.85
CA VAL A 231 3.85 26.28 -16.89
C VAL A 231 3.44 27.72 -17.26
N PRO A 232 2.60 27.90 -18.30
CA PRO A 232 2.27 29.23 -18.84
C PRO A 232 1.56 30.13 -17.82
N ALA A 233 0.88 29.55 -16.84
CA ALA A 233 0.22 30.28 -15.76
C ALA A 233 1.18 31.15 -14.93
N ARG A 234 2.50 30.91 -14.97
CA ARG A 234 3.52 31.69 -14.26
C ARG A 234 3.95 32.95 -14.99
N VAL A 235 3.67 33.07 -16.28
CA VAL A 235 4.02 34.26 -17.06
C VAL A 235 3.29 35.49 -16.50
N GLY A 236 4.03 36.57 -16.28
CA GLY A 236 3.56 37.80 -15.66
C GLY A 236 3.62 37.83 -14.12
N GLN A 237 4.09 36.77 -13.47
CA GLN A 237 4.25 36.70 -12.02
C GLN A 237 5.71 36.97 -11.60
N SER A 238 5.91 37.50 -10.39
CA SER A 238 7.25 37.59 -9.80
C SER A 238 7.84 36.19 -9.59
N GLU A 239 9.13 36.06 -9.84
CA GLU A 239 9.83 34.79 -9.75
C GLU A 239 10.18 34.42 -8.30
N THR A 240 9.88 33.18 -7.92
CA THR A 240 10.04 32.65 -6.57
C THR A 240 10.81 31.33 -6.51
N ILE A 241 11.37 30.84 -7.63
CA ILE A 241 12.19 29.60 -7.62
C ILE A 241 13.33 29.63 -6.61
N LEU A 242 13.83 30.82 -6.25
CA LEU A 242 14.91 30.98 -5.30
C LEU A 242 14.43 31.09 -3.83
N ASP A 243 13.12 31.09 -3.58
CA ASP A 243 12.59 31.13 -2.21
C ASP A 243 12.92 29.85 -1.42
N THR A 244 13.13 28.74 -2.15
CA THR A 244 13.58 27.46 -1.60
C THR A 244 15.06 27.18 -1.90
N SER A 245 15.80 28.15 -2.45
CA SER A 245 17.23 28.02 -2.72
C SER A 245 18.05 28.26 -1.44
N ALA A 246 19.16 27.53 -1.30
CA ALA A 246 20.17 27.77 -0.26
C ALA A 246 20.85 29.13 -0.44
N ARG A 247 20.97 29.57 -1.70
CA ARG A 247 21.51 30.87 -2.08
C ARG A 247 20.41 31.92 -2.04
N SER A 248 20.71 33.10 -1.50
CA SER A 248 19.76 34.20 -1.52
C SER A 248 19.56 34.73 -2.95
N VAL A 249 18.40 35.34 -3.20
CA VAL A 249 18.13 36.05 -4.46
C VAL A 249 19.22 37.10 -4.74
N GLU A 250 19.70 37.80 -3.70
CA GLU A 250 20.75 38.82 -3.84
C GLU A 250 22.07 38.21 -4.33
N ASP A 251 22.47 37.05 -3.81
CA ASP A 251 23.71 36.37 -4.22
C ASP A 251 23.62 35.84 -5.66
N VAL A 252 22.46 35.28 -6.05
CA VAL A 252 22.25 34.80 -7.43
C VAL A 252 22.25 35.96 -8.42
N LEU A 253 21.59 37.08 -8.08
CA LEU A 253 21.58 38.28 -8.91
C LEU A 253 22.97 38.90 -9.03
N ALA A 254 23.75 38.94 -7.93
CA ALA A 254 25.13 39.42 -7.95
C ALA A 254 26.00 38.59 -8.90
N ASP A 255 25.93 37.26 -8.79
CA ASP A 255 26.66 36.35 -9.66
C ASP A 255 26.26 36.46 -11.14
N LEU A 256 24.96 36.56 -11.42
CA LEU A 256 24.47 36.77 -12.78
C LEU A 256 24.98 38.09 -13.37
N GLY A 257 25.03 39.16 -12.57
CA GLY A 257 25.56 40.45 -12.98
C GLY A 257 27.09 40.46 -13.21
N GLU A 258 27.84 39.60 -12.51
CA GLU A 258 29.30 39.51 -12.63
C GLU A 258 29.75 38.52 -13.70
N ASN A 259 29.09 37.37 -13.81
CA ASN A 259 29.55 36.21 -14.60
C ASN A 259 28.63 35.87 -15.79
N GLU A 260 27.51 36.59 -15.96
CA GLU A 260 26.46 36.34 -16.96
C GLU A 260 25.75 34.98 -16.81
N GLY A 261 26.26 34.03 -16.03
CA GLY A 261 25.59 32.76 -15.76
C GLY A 261 25.98 32.15 -14.43
N THR A 262 25.05 31.40 -13.82
CA THR A 262 25.27 30.73 -12.54
C THR A 262 24.35 29.52 -12.37
N TRP A 263 24.81 28.54 -11.59
CA TRP A 263 23.99 27.39 -11.18
C TRP A 263 23.21 27.70 -9.91
N ALA A 264 21.94 27.28 -9.88
CA ALA A 264 21.08 27.35 -8.70
C ALA A 264 20.43 26.00 -8.43
N GLU A 265 20.29 25.66 -7.15
CA GLU A 265 19.57 24.49 -6.65
C GLU A 265 18.44 24.96 -5.77
N TYR A 266 17.26 24.38 -5.97
CA TYR A 266 16.04 24.73 -5.25
C TYR A 266 15.05 23.58 -5.32
N THR A 267 14.05 23.54 -4.43
CA THR A 267 12.96 22.56 -4.54
C THR A 267 11.91 23.05 -5.51
N PHE A 268 11.46 22.15 -6.37
CA PHE A 268 10.53 22.47 -7.45
C PHE A 268 9.63 21.29 -7.80
N HIS A 269 8.41 21.61 -8.23
CA HIS A 269 7.46 20.63 -8.72
C HIS A 269 7.90 20.08 -10.08
N ASN A 270 8.24 18.80 -10.16
CA ASN A 270 8.61 18.14 -11.40
C ASN A 270 7.37 17.86 -12.26
N PRO A 271 7.23 18.52 -13.44
CA PRO A 271 6.07 18.34 -14.29
C PRO A 271 5.97 16.96 -14.95
N GLY A 272 7.06 16.20 -15.05
CA GLY A 272 7.02 14.84 -15.60
C GLY A 272 6.66 13.76 -14.57
N THR A 273 6.90 14.00 -13.27
CA THR A 273 6.65 13.03 -12.19
C THR A 273 5.58 13.46 -11.20
N ASP A 274 5.09 14.71 -11.29
CA ASP A 274 4.11 15.34 -10.40
C ASP A 274 4.54 15.31 -8.92
N ILE A 275 5.85 15.40 -8.65
CA ILE A 275 6.43 15.40 -7.30
C ILE A 275 7.37 16.57 -7.08
N ILE A 276 7.44 17.07 -5.84
CA ILE A 276 8.42 18.09 -5.45
C ILE A 276 9.77 17.41 -5.26
N GLN A 277 10.79 17.91 -5.96
CA GLN A 277 12.16 17.41 -5.96
C GLN A 277 13.16 18.57 -5.95
N ILE A 278 14.40 18.29 -5.57
CA ILE A 278 15.49 19.23 -5.82
C ILE A 278 15.69 19.35 -7.34
N LYS A 279 15.83 20.56 -7.85
CA LYS A 279 16.13 20.86 -9.25
C LYS A 279 17.41 21.67 -9.32
N ARG A 280 18.33 21.27 -10.21
CA ARG A 280 19.54 22.03 -10.51
C ARG A 280 19.37 22.73 -11.85
N THR A 281 19.55 24.05 -11.86
CA THR A 281 19.21 24.91 -13.01
C THR A 281 20.37 25.84 -13.36
N TRP A 282 20.69 25.91 -14.65
CA TRP A 282 21.57 26.91 -15.20
C TRP A 282 20.76 28.17 -15.49
N LEU A 283 21.16 29.29 -14.90
CA LEU A 283 20.57 30.60 -15.15
C LEU A 283 21.58 31.42 -15.98
N TYR A 284 21.15 31.97 -17.11
CA TYR A 284 22.00 32.73 -18.01
C TYR A 284 21.38 34.10 -18.35
N LEU A 285 22.03 35.17 -17.91
CA LEU A 285 21.64 36.56 -18.15
C LEU A 285 22.11 37.01 -19.54
N TYR A 286 21.16 37.28 -20.43
CA TYR A 286 21.39 37.79 -21.77
C TYR A 286 20.33 38.81 -22.17
N ASP A 287 20.76 39.96 -22.71
CA ASP A 287 19.86 41.04 -23.17
C ASP A 287 18.83 41.52 -22.13
N GLY A 288 19.20 41.50 -20.84
CA GLY A 288 18.30 41.88 -19.74
C GLY A 288 17.30 40.79 -19.32
N TYR A 289 17.40 39.59 -19.90
CA TYR A 289 16.58 38.43 -19.58
C TYR A 289 17.44 37.29 -19.03
N VAL A 290 16.92 36.55 -18.05
CA VAL A 290 17.55 35.33 -17.54
C VAL A 290 16.88 34.12 -18.18
N PHE A 291 17.62 33.42 -19.02
CA PHE A 291 17.23 32.14 -19.63
C PHE A 291 17.59 31.01 -18.66
N GLY A 292 16.62 30.16 -18.33
CA GLY A 292 16.81 29.09 -17.36
C GLY A 292 16.33 27.74 -17.84
N SER A 293 17.13 26.71 -17.59
CA SER A 293 16.79 25.29 -17.79
C SER A 293 17.60 24.41 -16.84
N GLY A 294 17.14 23.19 -16.56
CA GLY A 294 17.69 22.36 -15.49
C GLY A 294 17.24 20.91 -15.53
N TYR A 295 17.85 20.08 -14.69
CA TYR A 295 17.50 18.67 -14.51
C TYR A 295 17.20 18.34 -13.04
N TYR A 296 16.53 17.21 -12.84
CA TYR A 296 16.30 16.61 -11.52
C TYR A 296 17.41 15.59 -11.22
N PRO A 297 18.08 15.64 -10.05
CA PRO A 297 19.22 14.76 -9.76
C PRO A 297 18.88 13.26 -9.82
N SER A 298 17.67 12.87 -9.44
CA SER A 298 17.15 11.50 -9.54
C SER A 298 17.12 10.96 -10.98
N ASP A 299 16.66 11.78 -11.92
CA ASP A 299 16.64 11.46 -13.35
C ASP A 299 18.05 11.31 -13.89
N SER A 300 18.92 12.25 -13.52
CA SER A 300 20.33 12.22 -13.90
C SER A 300 21.06 10.98 -13.37
N ARG A 301 20.74 10.51 -12.15
CA ARG A 301 21.29 9.28 -11.59
C ARG A 301 20.88 8.06 -12.41
N ALA A 302 19.60 7.92 -12.75
CA ALA A 302 19.13 6.79 -13.57
C ALA A 302 19.78 6.81 -14.97
N GLN A 303 19.86 7.97 -15.62
CA GLN A 303 20.59 8.14 -16.87
C GLN A 303 22.06 7.70 -16.74
N ALA A 304 22.74 8.15 -15.68
CA ALA A 304 24.14 7.78 -15.42
C ALA A 304 24.33 6.28 -15.16
N GLN A 305 23.37 5.61 -14.52
CA GLN A 305 23.41 4.15 -14.30
C GLN A 305 23.25 3.37 -15.62
N ALA A 306 22.32 3.76 -16.48
CA ALA A 306 22.16 3.15 -17.80
C ALA A 306 23.41 3.39 -18.67
N ASP A 307 23.93 4.61 -18.67
CA ASP A 307 25.17 4.95 -19.38
C ASP A 307 26.37 4.19 -18.82
N SER A 308 26.46 4.02 -17.50
CA SER A 308 27.53 3.24 -16.86
C SER A 308 27.55 1.79 -17.36
N ALA A 309 26.37 1.18 -17.51
CA ALA A 309 26.23 -0.17 -18.05
C ALA A 309 26.69 -0.25 -19.52
N LYS A 310 26.28 0.74 -20.33
CA LYS A 310 26.72 0.88 -21.72
C LYS A 310 28.23 1.06 -21.83
N ILE A 311 28.81 1.90 -20.98
CA ILE A 311 30.25 2.18 -20.87
C ILE A 311 31.01 0.89 -20.51
N LEU A 312 30.51 0.14 -19.53
CA LEU A 312 31.10 -1.13 -19.10
C LEU A 312 31.07 -2.16 -20.24
N TYR A 313 29.95 -2.24 -20.96
CA TYR A 313 29.85 -3.08 -22.15
C TYR A 313 30.80 -2.64 -23.27
N ALA A 314 30.95 -1.34 -23.53
CA ALA A 314 31.90 -0.84 -24.53
C ALA A 314 33.36 -1.24 -24.19
N ALA A 315 33.72 -1.27 -22.91
CA ALA A 315 35.04 -1.64 -22.44
C ALA A 315 35.30 -3.16 -22.43
N HIS A 316 34.27 -3.98 -22.15
CA HIS A 316 34.43 -5.41 -21.84
C HIS A 316 33.63 -6.36 -22.75
N GLY A 317 32.79 -5.85 -23.65
CA GLY A 317 31.86 -6.65 -24.46
C GLY A 317 30.88 -7.44 -23.59
N GLN A 318 30.50 -8.64 -24.01
CA GLN A 318 29.56 -9.50 -23.30
C GLN A 318 30.02 -9.93 -21.89
N ASP A 319 31.32 -9.85 -21.58
CA ASP A 319 31.82 -10.11 -20.22
C ASP A 319 31.22 -9.11 -19.21
N ALA A 320 30.79 -7.92 -19.66
CA ALA A 320 30.12 -6.92 -18.83
C ALA A 320 28.81 -7.43 -18.24
N PHE A 321 28.08 -8.35 -18.89
CA PHE A 321 26.80 -8.85 -18.39
C PHE A 321 26.96 -9.57 -17.05
N GLY A 322 28.02 -10.36 -16.90
CA GLY A 322 28.38 -11.00 -15.64
C GLY A 322 29.02 -10.07 -14.62
N MET A 323 29.43 -8.86 -15.02
CA MET A 323 29.91 -7.81 -14.10
C MET A 323 28.76 -6.97 -13.55
N ILE A 324 27.71 -6.76 -14.35
CA ILE A 324 26.47 -6.07 -13.94
C ILE A 324 25.63 -6.98 -13.05
N THR A 325 25.52 -8.25 -13.43
CA THR A 325 24.65 -9.21 -12.74
C THR A 325 25.33 -9.73 -11.47
N PRO A 326 24.77 -9.51 -10.27
CA PRO A 326 25.31 -10.05 -9.04
C PRO A 326 25.16 -11.57 -9.00
N THR A 327 25.91 -12.24 -8.13
CA THR A 327 25.81 -13.71 -7.96
C THR A 327 24.57 -14.14 -7.21
N GLU A 328 24.07 -13.29 -6.32
CA GLU A 328 22.86 -13.49 -5.51
C GLU A 328 21.94 -12.29 -5.70
N PRO A 329 20.61 -12.42 -5.54
CA PRO A 329 19.70 -11.29 -5.57
C PRO A 329 20.10 -10.19 -4.57
N ASP A 330 20.09 -8.94 -5.03
CA ASP A 330 20.32 -7.73 -4.23
C ASP A 330 19.15 -6.75 -4.43
N PRO A 331 17.96 -7.10 -3.91
CA PRO A 331 16.74 -6.35 -4.17
C PRO A 331 16.74 -4.93 -3.58
N LEU A 332 17.52 -4.68 -2.54
CA LEU A 332 17.61 -3.38 -1.87
C LEU A 332 18.64 -2.45 -2.50
N SER A 333 19.42 -2.94 -3.46
CA SER A 333 20.43 -2.14 -4.15
C SER A 333 19.87 -0.83 -4.70
N ILE A 334 20.68 0.21 -4.62
CA ILE A 334 20.43 1.48 -5.33
C ILE A 334 20.70 1.38 -6.84
N GLN A 335 21.32 0.28 -7.31
CA GLN A 335 21.58 0.05 -8.73
C GLN A 335 20.35 -0.60 -9.40
N SER A 336 19.67 0.11 -10.29
CA SER A 336 18.48 -0.39 -11.01
C SER A 336 18.77 -0.74 -12.47
N THR A 337 20.04 -0.94 -12.80
CA THR A 337 20.50 -1.25 -14.15
C THR A 337 20.00 -2.62 -14.62
N PHE A 338 19.55 -2.66 -15.87
CA PHE A 338 19.29 -3.90 -16.60
C PHE A 338 19.71 -3.76 -18.07
N VAL A 339 19.89 -4.89 -18.74
CA VAL A 339 20.22 -4.94 -20.17
C VAL A 339 19.31 -5.93 -20.86
N LEU A 340 18.70 -5.50 -21.96
CA LEU A 340 17.84 -6.32 -22.81
C LEU A 340 18.49 -6.53 -24.18
N ASP A 341 18.32 -7.72 -24.76
CA ASP A 341 18.53 -7.90 -26.20
C ASP A 341 17.45 -7.13 -26.97
N ALA A 342 17.85 -6.21 -27.86
CA ALA A 342 16.90 -5.28 -28.48
C ALA A 342 15.94 -5.95 -29.50
N THR A 343 16.19 -7.21 -29.87
CA THR A 343 15.36 -7.96 -30.82
C THR A 343 14.38 -8.88 -30.12
N THR A 344 14.82 -9.55 -29.06
CA THR A 344 14.05 -10.56 -28.34
C THR A 344 13.41 -10.05 -27.06
N LEU A 345 13.91 -8.91 -26.53
CA LEU A 345 13.61 -8.39 -25.19
C LEU A 345 14.06 -9.31 -24.04
N ASP A 346 14.89 -10.30 -24.33
CA ASP A 346 15.45 -11.16 -23.29
C ASP A 346 16.37 -10.36 -22.38
N VAL A 347 16.20 -10.52 -21.07
CA VAL A 347 17.05 -9.93 -20.04
C VAL A 347 18.41 -10.62 -20.09
N VAL A 348 19.46 -9.90 -20.48
CA VAL A 348 20.83 -10.45 -20.55
C VAL A 348 21.69 -10.06 -19.35
N ALA A 349 21.29 -9.01 -18.62
CA ALA A 349 21.90 -8.63 -17.34
C ALA A 349 20.90 -7.88 -16.46
N HIS A 350 20.98 -8.05 -15.14
CA HIS A 350 20.13 -7.33 -14.19
C HIS A 350 20.85 -7.11 -12.86
N ALA A 351 21.00 -5.86 -12.42
CA ALA A 351 21.83 -5.49 -11.27
C ALA A 351 21.25 -5.92 -9.91
N LYS A 352 19.94 -6.21 -9.83
CA LYS A 352 19.26 -6.61 -8.58
C LYS A 352 18.81 -8.07 -8.52
N ALA A 353 18.59 -8.69 -9.68
CA ALA A 353 17.73 -9.86 -9.81
C ALA A 353 18.31 -10.83 -10.85
N PRO A 354 19.36 -11.59 -10.49
CA PRO A 354 20.05 -12.48 -11.43
C PRO A 354 19.13 -13.59 -11.96
N ASN A 355 18.05 -13.92 -11.25
CA ASN A 355 17.02 -14.87 -11.66
C ASN A 355 16.19 -14.40 -12.86
N LEU A 356 16.18 -13.10 -13.18
CA LEU A 356 15.53 -12.60 -14.40
C LEU A 356 16.38 -12.83 -15.65
N VAL A 357 17.67 -13.11 -15.53
CA VAL A 357 18.53 -13.31 -16.71
C VAL A 357 18.08 -14.54 -17.49
N GLY A 358 17.79 -14.34 -18.77
CA GLY A 358 17.25 -15.36 -19.68
C GLY A 358 15.72 -15.42 -19.74
N THR A 359 15.00 -14.59 -18.98
CA THR A 359 13.57 -14.38 -19.19
C THR A 359 13.33 -13.28 -20.22
N THR A 360 12.15 -13.27 -20.84
CA THR A 360 11.74 -12.19 -21.75
C THR A 360 11.08 -11.07 -20.95
N ASN A 361 11.53 -9.82 -21.15
CA ASN A 361 10.90 -8.65 -20.55
C ASN A 361 9.62 -8.28 -21.31
N THR A 362 8.50 -8.24 -20.61
CA THR A 362 7.18 -7.89 -21.16
C THR A 362 6.68 -6.52 -20.72
N TYR A 363 7.36 -5.85 -19.80
CA TYR A 363 6.87 -4.58 -19.22
C TYR A 363 6.84 -3.44 -20.24
N LEU A 364 7.74 -3.46 -21.24
CA LEU A 364 7.72 -2.49 -22.34
C LEU A 364 6.50 -2.63 -23.25
N ASP A 365 5.77 -3.74 -23.21
CA ASP A 365 4.51 -3.88 -23.96
C ASP A 365 3.38 -3.05 -23.32
N ALA A 366 3.46 -2.78 -22.02
CA ALA A 366 2.53 -1.96 -21.25
C ALA A 366 3.05 -0.54 -20.98
N ALA A 367 4.05 -0.11 -21.76
CA ALA A 367 4.66 1.20 -21.68
C ALA A 367 3.73 2.33 -22.15
N ASP A 368 4.16 3.55 -21.89
CA ASP A 368 3.49 4.79 -22.28
C ASP A 368 3.24 4.94 -23.79
N ARG A 369 4.02 4.23 -24.61
CA ARG A 369 3.85 4.16 -26.06
C ARG A 369 4.30 2.80 -26.61
N PRO A 370 3.84 2.41 -27.81
CA PRO A 370 4.20 1.14 -28.41
C PRO A 370 5.72 0.94 -28.53
N LEU A 371 6.17 -0.30 -28.34
CA LEU A 371 7.58 -0.68 -28.41
C LEU A 371 8.25 -0.23 -29.73
N GLU A 372 7.54 -0.27 -30.87
CA GLU A 372 8.08 0.18 -32.14
C GLU A 372 8.45 1.67 -32.13
N THR A 373 7.68 2.48 -31.41
CA THR A 373 7.95 3.91 -31.24
C THR A 373 9.17 4.12 -30.35
N ILE A 374 9.24 3.40 -29.22
CA ILE A 374 10.40 3.45 -28.30
C ILE A 374 11.68 3.08 -29.04
N LEU A 375 11.68 1.98 -29.80
CA LEU A 375 12.84 1.51 -30.58
C LEU A 375 13.27 2.50 -31.67
N ALA A 376 12.31 3.23 -32.26
CA ALA A 376 12.60 4.26 -33.26
C ALA A 376 13.27 5.48 -32.61
N GLU A 377 12.73 5.97 -31.50
CA GLU A 377 13.30 7.09 -30.74
C GLU A 377 14.71 6.77 -30.20
N LEU A 378 14.94 5.52 -29.80
CA LEU A 378 16.26 5.05 -29.35
C LEU A 378 17.34 5.14 -30.44
N GLN A 379 16.97 5.24 -31.72
CA GLN A 379 17.95 5.47 -32.79
C GLN A 379 18.50 6.90 -32.81
N ASP A 380 17.74 7.85 -32.26
CA ASP A 380 18.07 9.28 -32.25
C ASP A 380 18.69 9.73 -30.91
N GLY A 381 18.54 8.94 -29.84
CA GLY A 381 19.09 9.26 -28.53
C GLY A 381 18.67 8.27 -27.43
N GLY A 382 18.89 8.65 -26.17
CA GLY A 382 18.25 7.95 -25.05
C GLY A 382 16.81 8.42 -24.86
N VAL A 383 15.98 7.56 -24.25
CA VAL A 383 14.53 7.75 -24.18
C VAL A 383 14.03 7.45 -22.78
N TRP A 384 13.15 8.32 -22.27
CA TRP A 384 12.39 8.05 -21.05
C TRP A 384 11.07 7.35 -21.36
N VAL A 385 10.76 6.34 -20.55
CA VAL A 385 9.57 5.50 -20.69
C VAL A 385 8.93 5.29 -19.33
N TRP A 386 7.62 5.50 -19.25
CA TRP A 386 6.78 5.07 -18.13
C TRP A 386 6.16 3.71 -18.41
N HIS A 387 6.18 2.83 -17.43
CA HIS A 387 5.56 1.50 -17.50
C HIS A 387 5.30 0.97 -16.09
N MET A 388 4.39 0.01 -15.96
CA MET A 388 4.24 -0.74 -14.72
C MET A 388 5.30 -1.83 -14.69
N ASP A 389 6.15 -1.82 -13.67
CA ASP A 389 7.25 -2.76 -13.51
C ASP A 389 7.18 -3.42 -12.14
N ARG A 390 7.67 -4.66 -12.05
CA ARG A 390 7.80 -5.36 -10.79
C ARG A 390 9.02 -4.83 -10.05
N ASN A 391 8.80 -4.08 -8.98
CA ASN A 391 9.90 -3.63 -8.14
C ASN A 391 10.55 -4.85 -7.45
N PRO A 392 11.84 -5.16 -7.72
CA PRO A 392 12.51 -6.34 -7.17
C PRO A 392 12.59 -6.33 -5.64
N ALA A 393 12.45 -5.18 -5.01
CA ALA A 393 12.47 -5.06 -3.56
C ALA A 393 11.14 -5.43 -2.93
N THR A 394 10.07 -4.76 -3.34
CA THR A 394 8.75 -4.94 -2.75
C THR A 394 8.08 -6.21 -3.27
N GLN A 395 8.51 -6.70 -4.44
CA GLN A 395 7.81 -7.70 -5.20
C GLN A 395 6.38 -7.19 -5.50
N THR A 396 6.22 -5.94 -5.91
CA THR A 396 4.91 -5.41 -6.28
C THR A 396 5.00 -4.63 -7.57
N ASN A 397 3.91 -4.57 -8.32
CA ASN A 397 3.84 -3.81 -9.56
C ASN A 397 3.69 -2.33 -9.24
N GLN A 398 4.68 -1.54 -9.62
CA GLN A 398 4.75 -0.12 -9.33
C GLN A 398 5.03 0.66 -10.61
N LEU A 399 4.44 1.85 -10.70
CA LEU A 399 4.68 2.74 -11.82
C LEU A 399 6.16 3.13 -11.79
N THR A 400 6.87 2.78 -12.85
CA THR A 400 8.31 2.89 -12.94
C THR A 400 8.69 3.74 -14.14
N ARG A 401 9.64 4.63 -13.90
CA ARG A 401 10.21 5.49 -14.93
C ARG A 401 11.60 4.99 -15.26
N THR A 402 11.83 4.67 -16.53
CA THR A 402 13.09 4.10 -16.99
C THR A 402 13.71 4.95 -18.09
N TYR A 403 15.00 5.24 -17.97
CA TYR A 403 15.80 5.76 -19.07
C TYR A 403 16.43 4.58 -19.83
N LEU A 404 16.25 4.57 -21.14
CA LEU A 404 16.80 3.57 -22.05
C LEU A 404 17.81 4.22 -23.01
N THR A 405 18.89 3.49 -23.32
CA THR A 405 19.81 3.83 -24.41
C THR A 405 20.20 2.56 -25.15
N ILE A 406 20.46 2.64 -26.46
CA ILE A 406 20.80 1.46 -27.28
C ILE A 406 22.26 1.49 -27.74
N TYR A 407 22.92 0.34 -27.68
CA TYR A 407 24.27 0.17 -28.21
C TYR A 407 24.53 -1.30 -28.60
N ASP A 408 25.10 -1.51 -29.79
CA ASP A 408 25.48 -2.84 -30.31
C ASP A 408 24.34 -3.90 -30.25
N GLY A 409 23.10 -3.48 -30.50
CA GLY A 409 21.93 -4.37 -30.48
C GLY A 409 21.38 -4.69 -29.08
N TYR A 410 21.88 -4.04 -28.03
CA TYR A 410 21.39 -4.17 -26.66
C TYR A 410 20.81 -2.84 -26.16
N MET A 411 19.69 -2.91 -25.44
CA MET A 411 19.10 -1.79 -24.70
C MET A 411 19.62 -1.80 -23.27
N PHE A 412 20.25 -0.72 -22.85
CA PHE A 412 20.73 -0.49 -21.49
C PHE A 412 19.72 0.40 -20.79
N GLY A 413 19.14 -0.10 -19.71
CA GLY A 413 18.10 0.57 -18.95
C GLY A 413 18.49 0.78 -17.50
N ALA A 414 18.01 1.87 -16.92
CA ALA A 414 17.95 2.04 -15.47
C ALA A 414 16.73 2.90 -15.13
N GLY A 415 15.98 2.48 -14.12
CA GLY A 415 14.75 3.14 -13.74
C GLY A 415 14.57 3.26 -12.24
N TYR A 416 13.57 4.03 -11.84
CA TYR A 416 13.15 4.10 -10.45
C TYR A 416 11.63 4.02 -10.38
N SER A 417 11.13 3.30 -9.38
CA SER A 417 9.69 3.26 -9.10
C SER A 417 9.28 4.60 -8.49
N LEU A 418 8.14 5.14 -8.93
CA LEU A 418 7.63 6.43 -8.48
C LEU A 418 7.42 6.49 -6.95
N PRO A 419 6.92 5.43 -6.27
CA PRO A 419 6.87 5.41 -4.81
C PRO A 419 8.23 5.59 -4.13
N ASP A 420 9.28 4.95 -4.65
CA ASP A 420 10.65 5.10 -4.16
C ASP A 420 11.14 6.55 -4.36
N SER A 421 10.85 7.15 -5.52
CA SER A 421 11.20 8.54 -5.81
C SER A 421 10.51 9.56 -4.89
N ARG A 422 9.24 9.32 -4.52
CA ARG A 422 8.47 10.17 -3.59
C ARG A 422 9.09 10.21 -2.19
N ILE A 423 9.47 9.06 -1.63
CA ILE A 423 10.09 9.04 -0.29
C ILE A 423 11.53 9.55 -0.32
N GLN A 424 12.27 9.26 -1.40
CA GLN A 424 13.61 9.81 -1.61
C GLN A 424 13.56 11.35 -1.65
N SER A 425 12.61 11.95 -2.37
CA SER A 425 12.54 13.41 -2.49
C SER A 425 12.22 14.09 -1.16
N VAL A 426 11.41 13.47 -0.30
CA VAL A 426 11.15 13.96 1.06
C VAL A 426 12.40 13.88 1.95
N VAL A 427 13.20 12.84 1.82
CA VAL A 427 14.49 12.73 2.53
C VAL A 427 15.49 13.75 2.00
N ASP A 428 15.61 13.90 0.69
CA ASP A 428 16.50 14.87 0.05
C ASP A 428 16.13 16.31 0.45
N GLU A 429 14.84 16.65 0.47
CA GLU A 429 14.34 17.94 0.93
C GLU A 429 14.63 18.18 2.41
N ALA A 430 14.54 17.14 3.26
CA ALA A 430 14.88 17.24 4.68
C ALA A 430 16.39 17.46 4.91
N ILE A 431 17.24 16.72 4.19
CA ILE A 431 18.70 16.92 4.22
C ILE A 431 19.05 18.31 3.70
N TYR A 432 18.44 18.72 2.60
CA TYR A 432 18.66 20.04 2.02
C TYR A 432 18.26 21.16 2.98
N THR A 433 17.11 21.03 3.64
CA THR A 433 16.65 21.97 4.68
C THR A 433 17.65 22.04 5.84
N TYR A 434 18.09 20.89 6.34
CA TYR A 434 19.08 20.82 7.42
C TYR A 434 20.45 21.39 7.02
N ARG A 435 20.93 21.07 5.82
CA ARG A 435 22.22 21.54 5.28
C ARG A 435 22.25 23.07 5.18
N ASN A 436 21.13 23.69 4.84
CA ASN A 436 21.02 25.13 4.64
C ASN A 436 20.91 25.90 5.96
N ASP A 437 20.17 25.36 6.93
CA ASP A 437 20.06 25.94 8.28
C ASP A 437 20.04 24.84 9.36
N PRO A 438 21.23 24.40 9.83
CA PRO A 438 21.32 23.38 10.87
C PRO A 438 20.71 23.79 12.21
N GLU A 439 20.56 25.10 12.49
CA GLU A 439 19.99 25.58 13.76
C GLU A 439 18.47 25.37 13.81
N SER A 440 17.76 25.55 12.69
CA SER A 440 16.30 25.43 12.62
C SER A 440 15.79 24.22 11.86
N GLY A 441 16.64 23.50 11.12
CA GLY A 441 16.21 22.42 10.21
C GLY A 441 15.38 21.33 10.87
N PHE A 442 15.71 20.92 12.10
CA PHE A 442 14.91 19.95 12.86
C PHE A 442 13.54 20.50 13.28
N GLU A 443 13.42 21.80 13.54
CA GLU A 443 12.15 22.46 13.86
C GLU A 443 11.23 22.48 12.63
N VAL A 444 11.78 22.79 11.45
CA VAL A 444 11.04 22.77 10.17
C VAL A 444 10.56 21.36 9.81
N ILE A 445 11.39 20.35 10.05
CA ILE A 445 10.99 18.94 9.89
C ILE A 445 9.84 18.62 10.86
N THR A 446 9.99 18.98 12.14
CA THR A 446 9.00 18.65 13.19
C THR A 446 7.67 19.40 13.03
N SER A 447 7.64 20.55 12.35
CA SER A 447 6.39 21.25 12.07
C SER A 447 5.53 20.56 11.00
N GLY A 448 6.06 19.55 10.31
CA GLY A 448 5.36 18.81 9.26
C GLY A 448 5.30 19.55 7.92
N THR A 449 6.04 20.66 7.76
CA THR A 449 6.08 21.45 6.52
C THR A 449 6.55 20.62 5.31
N LEU A 450 7.40 19.62 5.56
CA LEU A 450 7.96 18.74 4.54
C LEU A 450 7.11 17.48 4.29
N ASN A 451 6.00 17.31 5.00
CA ASN A 451 5.13 16.15 4.80
C ASN A 451 4.44 16.22 3.43
N ARG A 452 4.23 15.06 2.81
CA ARG A 452 3.53 14.91 1.53
C ARG A 452 2.55 13.74 1.68
N LEU A 453 1.26 14.05 1.86
CA LEU A 453 0.22 13.06 2.16
C LEU A 453 0.59 12.21 3.39
N ASP A 454 0.85 10.91 3.19
CA ASP A 454 1.23 9.91 4.20
C ASP A 454 2.75 9.68 4.31
N ILE A 455 3.55 10.39 3.50
CA ILE A 455 5.00 10.35 3.52
C ILE A 455 5.54 11.53 4.32
N TYR A 456 6.47 11.26 5.23
CA TYR A 456 7.04 12.27 6.12
C TYR A 456 8.51 11.96 6.46
N PRO A 457 9.35 12.98 6.71
CA PRO A 457 10.70 12.77 7.18
C PRO A 457 10.74 12.49 8.69
N ALA A 458 11.64 11.60 9.10
CA ALA A 458 12.04 11.38 10.47
C ALA A 458 13.57 11.39 10.54
N VAL A 459 14.11 11.98 11.61
CA VAL A 459 15.56 12.10 11.81
C VAL A 459 15.94 11.50 13.14
N ARG A 460 16.97 10.65 13.16
CA ARG A 460 17.49 10.03 14.38
C ARG A 460 19.01 10.00 14.41
N ASN A 461 19.56 9.97 15.61
CA ASN A 461 20.93 9.52 15.86
C ASN A 461 20.91 8.12 16.50
N PHE A 462 22.07 7.59 16.89
CA PHE A 462 22.20 6.25 17.50
C PHE A 462 21.37 6.03 18.78
N THR A 463 20.90 7.09 19.44
CA THR A 463 20.25 7.01 20.76
C THR A 463 18.90 7.72 20.84
N HIS A 464 18.58 8.62 19.90
CA HIS A 464 17.40 9.48 19.97
C HIS A 464 16.78 9.71 18.59
N ILE A 465 15.44 9.85 18.57
CA ILE A 465 14.72 10.55 17.50
C ILE A 465 14.83 12.04 17.79
N VAL A 466 15.37 12.81 16.85
CA VAL A 466 15.63 14.25 17.01
C VAL A 466 14.61 15.12 16.27
N ALA A 467 13.96 14.60 15.24
CA ALA A 467 12.86 15.26 14.54
C ALA A 467 11.90 14.22 13.95
N HIS A 468 10.60 14.52 13.92
CA HIS A 468 9.60 13.64 13.33
C HIS A 468 8.43 14.45 12.75
N GLY A 469 8.15 14.32 11.45
CA GLY A 469 7.20 15.20 10.75
C GLY A 469 5.73 15.04 11.13
N THR A 470 5.30 13.86 11.59
CA THR A 470 3.89 13.61 11.94
C THR A 470 3.63 13.30 13.42
N LEU A 471 4.63 12.79 14.15
CA LEU A 471 4.48 12.33 15.54
C LEU A 471 5.52 13.01 16.45
N PRO A 472 5.37 14.31 16.77
CA PRO A 472 6.33 15.04 17.62
C PRO A 472 6.51 14.43 19.02
N HIS A 473 5.52 13.68 19.51
CA HIS A 473 5.60 12.99 20.80
C HIS A 473 6.57 11.80 20.81
N LEU A 474 7.03 11.32 19.64
CA LEU A 474 8.07 10.30 19.53
C LEU A 474 9.50 10.88 19.66
N ILE A 475 9.66 12.20 19.67
CA ILE A 475 10.98 12.85 19.85
C ILE A 475 11.50 12.57 21.26
N GLY A 476 12.71 12.04 21.34
CA GLY A 476 13.30 11.58 22.60
C GLY A 476 14.19 10.35 22.41
N PRO A 477 14.58 9.68 23.51
CA PRO A 477 15.32 8.43 23.45
C PRO A 477 14.61 7.44 22.54
N LEU A 478 15.37 6.72 21.71
CA LEU A 478 14.80 5.67 20.87
C LEU A 478 13.98 4.73 21.77
N PRO A 479 12.68 4.54 21.52
CA PRO A 479 11.89 3.62 22.29
C PRO A 479 12.53 2.23 22.23
N SER A 480 12.31 1.38 23.23
CA SER A 480 12.59 -0.05 23.14
C SER A 480 11.64 -0.75 22.15
N PHE A 481 11.30 -0.07 21.06
CA PHE A 481 10.57 -0.60 19.93
C PHE A 481 11.55 -1.47 19.16
N GLN A 482 11.28 -2.78 19.14
CA GLN A 482 11.81 -3.61 18.08
C GLN A 482 11.15 -3.10 16.80
N ILE A 483 11.92 -2.56 15.85
CA ILE A 483 11.53 -2.65 14.44
C ILE A 483 11.27 -4.14 14.26
N THR A 484 10.01 -4.53 14.15
CA THR A 484 9.59 -5.88 14.52
C THR A 484 10.38 -6.89 13.70
N ARG A 485 10.73 -6.54 12.44
CA ARG A 485 11.53 -7.32 11.50
C ARG A 485 12.16 -6.37 10.46
N SER A 486 13.49 -6.22 10.38
CA SER A 486 14.20 -5.48 9.31
C SER A 486 15.19 -6.43 8.65
N ASN A 487 15.27 -6.41 7.33
CA ASN A 487 16.24 -7.19 6.56
C ASN A 487 17.70 -6.73 6.73
N GLU A 488 17.95 -5.50 7.21
CA GLU A 488 19.31 -4.98 7.37
C GLU A 488 19.59 -4.23 8.68
N ASP A 489 20.87 -4.23 9.08
CA ASP A 489 21.44 -3.36 10.11
C ASP A 489 21.70 -1.97 9.51
N ILE A 490 20.65 -1.14 9.51
CA ILE A 490 20.59 0.14 8.82
C ILE A 490 21.79 1.05 9.14
N TRP A 491 22.22 1.10 10.41
CA TRP A 491 23.33 1.98 10.81
C TRP A 491 24.67 1.53 10.24
N ARG A 492 24.96 0.23 10.30
CA ARG A 492 26.20 -0.32 9.77
C ARG A 492 26.28 -0.10 8.26
N VAL A 493 25.22 -0.43 7.53
CA VAL A 493 25.20 -0.32 6.07
C VAL A 493 25.23 1.15 5.63
N ALA A 494 24.51 2.04 6.33
CA ALA A 494 24.52 3.47 6.00
C ALA A 494 25.90 4.11 6.24
N ALA A 495 26.66 3.63 7.24
CA ALA A 495 28.04 4.07 7.46
C ALA A 495 29.01 3.61 6.35
N GLU A 496 28.69 2.54 5.63
CA GLU A 496 29.50 2.01 4.52
C GLU A 496 29.12 2.61 3.16
N SER A 497 27.83 2.84 2.93
CA SER A 497 27.27 3.19 1.61
C SER A 497 26.62 4.57 1.52
N GLY A 498 26.37 5.24 2.65
CA GLY A 498 25.66 6.51 2.73
C GLY A 498 24.13 6.39 2.65
N THR A 499 23.59 5.40 1.92
CA THR A 499 22.14 5.20 1.72
C THR A 499 21.75 3.74 1.91
N VAL A 500 20.65 3.50 2.64
CA VAL A 500 20.10 2.16 2.90
C VAL A 500 18.61 2.13 2.63
N TRP A 501 18.21 1.21 1.77
CA TRP A 501 16.81 0.83 1.59
C TRP A 501 16.46 -0.33 2.51
N SER A 502 15.31 -0.27 3.17
CA SER A 502 14.86 -1.30 4.10
C SER A 502 13.41 -1.70 3.86
N LEU A 503 13.09 -2.94 4.27
CA LEU A 503 11.72 -3.46 4.32
C LEU A 503 11.43 -3.97 5.72
N TYR A 504 10.26 -3.62 6.25
CA TYR A 504 9.84 -4.05 7.58
C TYR A 504 8.31 -4.03 7.73
N SER A 505 7.79 -4.88 8.61
CA SER A 505 6.37 -4.84 9.00
C SER A 505 6.14 -3.82 10.10
N PHE A 506 5.06 -3.03 9.99
CA PHE A 506 4.69 -2.01 10.96
C PHE A 506 3.18 -1.74 10.95
N VAL A 507 2.59 -1.47 12.13
CA VAL A 507 1.18 -1.07 12.26
C VAL A 507 0.96 0.26 11.54
N ASN A 508 0.19 0.27 10.46
CA ASN A 508 -0.19 1.50 9.78
C ASN A 508 -1.20 2.26 10.65
N PRO A 509 -0.87 3.48 11.15
CA PRO A 509 -1.73 4.22 12.06
C PRO A 509 -3.04 4.69 11.42
N PHE A 510 -3.15 4.70 10.09
CA PHE A 510 -4.36 5.09 9.37
C PHE A 510 -5.35 3.94 9.19
N THR A 511 -4.88 2.69 9.23
CA THR A 511 -5.70 1.49 9.04
C THR A 511 -5.80 0.63 10.29
N GLY A 512 -4.91 0.82 11.27
CA GLY A 512 -4.78 -0.05 12.45
C GLY A 512 -4.21 -1.44 12.12
N ALA A 513 -3.81 -1.67 10.87
CA ALA A 513 -3.39 -2.95 10.35
C ALA A 513 -1.86 -3.07 10.29
N ASP A 514 -1.31 -4.25 10.58
CA ASP A 514 0.07 -4.55 10.24
C ASP A 514 0.24 -4.60 8.72
N GLN A 515 1.18 -3.82 8.20
CA GLN A 515 1.47 -3.73 6.78
C GLN A 515 2.98 -3.64 6.54
N ILE A 516 3.43 -4.07 5.36
CA ILE A 516 4.83 -3.93 4.98
C ILE A 516 5.10 -2.48 4.57
N LYS A 517 6.18 -1.94 5.11
CA LYS A 517 6.72 -0.63 4.75
C LYS A 517 8.06 -0.78 4.07
N ARG A 518 8.28 0.10 3.10
CA ARG A 518 9.58 0.34 2.47
C ARG A 518 10.07 1.70 2.90
N GLY A 519 11.35 1.78 3.26
CA GLY A 519 11.98 3.01 3.69
C GLY A 519 13.32 3.24 3.01
N VAL A 520 13.67 4.51 2.85
CA VAL A 520 15.02 4.95 2.51
C VAL A 520 15.60 5.70 3.69
N ASN A 521 16.88 5.43 3.96
CA ASN A 521 17.62 5.99 5.08
C ASN A 521 18.95 6.53 4.56
N ILE A 522 19.23 7.81 4.77
CA ILE A 522 20.47 8.44 4.33
C ILE A 522 21.22 8.97 5.55
N LEU A 523 22.49 8.59 5.67
CA LEU A 523 23.37 9.09 6.72
C LEU A 523 23.99 10.43 6.28
N TYR A 524 23.68 11.49 7.00
CA TYR A 524 24.24 12.83 6.78
C TYR A 524 24.51 13.50 8.14
N ASP A 525 25.74 13.98 8.33
CA ASP A 525 26.20 14.65 9.57
C ASP A 525 25.91 13.86 10.86
N ASP A 526 26.21 12.56 10.88
CA ASP A 526 25.93 11.62 11.99
C ASP A 526 24.43 11.41 12.33
N TYR A 527 23.52 11.90 11.48
CA TYR A 527 22.09 11.66 11.56
C TYR A 527 21.60 10.80 10.41
N LEU A 528 20.66 9.90 10.73
CA LEU A 528 19.92 9.14 9.74
C LEU A 528 18.64 9.89 9.41
N PHE A 529 18.53 10.41 8.19
CA PHE A 529 17.31 10.97 7.63
C PHE A 529 16.56 9.84 6.94
N ALA A 530 15.28 9.67 7.28
CA ALA A 530 14.49 8.57 6.76
C ALA A 530 13.08 9.01 6.38
N SER A 531 12.53 8.34 5.37
CA SER A 531 11.12 8.40 5.03
C SER A 531 10.66 7.06 4.48
N THR A 532 9.37 6.76 4.63
CA THR A 532 8.81 5.44 4.35
C THR A 532 7.42 5.52 3.74
N TYR A 533 7.06 4.52 2.95
CA TYR A 533 5.69 4.30 2.48
C TYR A 533 5.22 2.88 2.81
N THR A 534 3.91 2.70 2.93
CA THR A 534 3.28 1.37 2.99
C THR A 534 3.13 0.80 1.60
N LEU A 535 3.51 -0.46 1.36
CA LEU A 535 3.48 -1.10 0.03
C LEU A 535 2.10 -1.01 -0.62
N SER A 536 1.04 -1.43 0.08
CA SER A 536 -0.34 -1.36 -0.43
C SER A 536 -0.78 0.05 -0.82
N ASP A 537 -0.38 1.07 -0.03
CA ASP A 537 -0.70 2.47 -0.33
C ASP A 537 0.07 2.98 -1.56
N ALA A 538 1.29 2.48 -1.78
CA ALA A 538 2.14 2.84 -2.92
C ALA A 538 1.70 2.15 -4.22
N ASP A 539 1.33 0.89 -4.15
CA ASP A 539 0.83 0.13 -5.30
C ASP A 539 -0.51 0.71 -5.77
N THR A 540 -1.40 1.03 -4.82
CA THR A 540 -2.69 1.70 -5.10
C THR A 540 -2.49 3.04 -5.80
N ARG A 541 -1.54 3.84 -5.31
CA ARG A 541 -1.19 5.10 -5.97
C ARG A 541 -0.62 4.89 -7.35
N SER A 542 0.22 3.88 -7.55
CA SER A 542 0.79 3.56 -8.87
C SER A 542 -0.29 3.27 -9.90
N VAL A 543 -1.37 2.56 -9.52
CA VAL A 543 -2.51 2.31 -10.42
C VAL A 543 -3.29 3.59 -10.74
N VAL A 544 -3.46 4.49 -9.77
CA VAL A 544 -4.08 5.81 -10.01
C VAL A 544 -3.21 6.69 -10.91
N ASP A 545 -1.91 6.74 -10.64
CA ASP A 545 -0.93 7.47 -11.45
C ASP A 545 -0.92 6.94 -12.90
N TYR A 546 -0.96 5.62 -13.08
CA TYR A 546 -1.05 4.99 -14.40
C TYR A 546 -2.38 5.30 -15.11
N ALA A 547 -3.50 5.32 -14.40
CA ALA A 547 -4.79 5.70 -15.00
C ALA A 547 -4.81 7.17 -15.46
N ILE A 548 -4.20 8.08 -14.69
CA ILE A 548 -4.01 9.48 -15.10
C ILE A 548 -3.12 9.55 -16.34
N PHE A 549 -2.05 8.75 -16.38
CA PHE A 549 -1.19 8.66 -17.55
C PHE A 549 -1.95 8.21 -18.82
N ILE A 550 -2.77 7.15 -18.71
CA ILE A 550 -3.63 6.67 -19.81
C ILE A 550 -4.61 7.77 -20.27
N TYR A 551 -5.21 8.49 -19.32
CA TYR A 551 -6.06 9.64 -19.62
C TYR A 551 -5.31 10.74 -20.37
N GLU A 552 -4.19 11.22 -19.85
CA GLU A 552 -3.43 12.34 -20.46
C GLU A 552 -2.98 12.01 -21.89
N SER A 553 -2.59 10.76 -22.15
CA SER A 553 -2.14 10.30 -23.46
C SER A 553 -3.26 10.11 -24.48
N ASN A 554 -4.52 10.00 -24.03
CA ASN A 554 -5.67 9.65 -24.87
C ASN A 554 -6.88 10.59 -24.69
N LYS A 555 -6.72 11.75 -24.03
CA LYS A 555 -7.82 12.67 -23.74
C LYS A 555 -8.37 13.41 -24.95
N GLU A 556 -7.62 13.50 -26.06
CA GLU A 556 -8.09 14.21 -27.27
C GLU A 556 -9.21 13.46 -28.02
N ASN A 557 -9.32 12.15 -27.83
CA ASN A 557 -10.30 11.29 -28.50
C ASN A 557 -11.14 10.42 -27.54
N ASP A 558 -11.03 10.66 -26.23
CA ASP A 558 -11.66 9.89 -25.15
C ASP A 558 -11.38 8.38 -25.14
N ALA A 559 -10.35 7.91 -25.84
CA ALA A 559 -10.03 6.47 -25.92
C ALA A 559 -9.60 5.88 -24.56
N TRP A 560 -9.25 6.73 -23.59
CA TRP A 560 -8.92 6.32 -22.22
C TRP A 560 -10.07 5.58 -21.51
N ILE A 561 -11.34 5.87 -21.85
CA ILE A 561 -12.50 5.21 -21.22
C ILE A 561 -12.49 3.72 -21.57
N ASP A 562 -12.32 3.40 -22.85
CA ASP A 562 -12.28 2.03 -23.37
C ASP A 562 -10.98 1.31 -22.99
N LEU A 563 -9.87 2.04 -22.82
CA LEU A 563 -8.60 1.47 -22.34
C LEU A 563 -8.66 1.07 -20.85
N ILE A 564 -9.42 1.79 -20.04
CA ILE A 564 -9.63 1.48 -18.62
C ILE A 564 -10.73 0.45 -18.42
N THR A 565 -11.85 0.58 -19.16
CA THR A 565 -13.08 -0.19 -18.91
C THR A 565 -13.08 -1.48 -19.74
N PRO A 566 -13.11 -2.67 -19.14
CA PRO A 566 -13.17 -3.92 -19.87
C PRO A 566 -14.54 -4.13 -20.52
N ASP A 567 -14.61 -4.98 -21.55
CA ASP A 567 -15.86 -5.30 -22.26
C ASP A 567 -16.88 -6.06 -21.40
N GLU A 568 -16.40 -6.87 -20.44
CA GLU A 568 -17.20 -7.69 -19.53
C GLU A 568 -16.64 -7.57 -18.10
N PRO A 569 -17.46 -7.80 -17.05
CA PRO A 569 -16.98 -7.78 -15.68
C PRO A 569 -15.82 -8.74 -15.42
N ILE A 570 -14.79 -8.28 -14.70
CA ILE A 570 -13.62 -9.08 -14.33
C ILE A 570 -13.70 -9.43 -12.85
N ILE A 571 -13.41 -10.68 -12.47
CA ILE A 571 -13.14 -11.04 -11.08
C ILE A 571 -11.63 -10.99 -10.88
N THR A 572 -11.18 -10.04 -10.06
CA THR A 572 -9.76 -9.84 -9.77
C THR A 572 -9.55 -9.43 -8.32
N ASP A 573 -8.40 -9.81 -7.79
CA ASP A 573 -7.84 -9.32 -6.53
C ASP A 573 -6.74 -8.29 -6.74
N ASP A 574 -6.46 -7.94 -7.99
CA ASP A 574 -5.57 -6.86 -8.35
C ASP A 574 -6.21 -5.49 -8.05
N LEU A 575 -5.33 -4.52 -7.89
CA LEU A 575 -5.70 -3.11 -7.87
C LEU A 575 -6.22 -2.71 -9.25
N TYR A 576 -7.39 -2.09 -9.29
CA TYR A 576 -8.01 -1.61 -10.53
C TYR A 576 -8.34 -0.12 -10.45
N PRO A 577 -8.17 0.62 -11.56
CA PRO A 577 -8.52 2.02 -11.61
C PRO A 577 -10.01 2.23 -11.85
N PHE A 578 -10.51 3.36 -11.40
CA PHE A 578 -11.83 3.89 -11.72
C PHE A 578 -11.76 5.41 -11.86
N VAL A 579 -12.70 5.99 -12.61
CA VAL A 579 -12.78 7.43 -12.84
C VAL A 579 -14.20 7.92 -12.58
N ILE A 580 -14.34 9.05 -11.88
CA ILE A 580 -15.62 9.66 -11.50
C ILE A 580 -15.63 11.12 -11.96
N ASP A 581 -16.75 11.61 -12.49
CA ASP A 581 -16.96 13.04 -12.71
C ASP A 581 -17.11 13.75 -11.37
N ALA A 582 -16.24 14.72 -11.06
CA ALA A 582 -16.20 15.35 -9.73
C ALA A 582 -17.46 16.19 -9.42
N ALA A 583 -18.15 16.70 -10.45
CA ALA A 583 -19.31 17.56 -10.28
C ALA A 583 -20.62 16.79 -10.03
N SER A 584 -20.82 15.68 -10.73
CA SER A 584 -22.03 14.85 -10.65
C SER A 584 -21.86 13.61 -9.79
N TRP A 585 -20.61 13.27 -9.42
CA TRP A 585 -20.26 12.02 -8.74
C TRP A 585 -20.74 10.78 -9.51
N THR A 586 -20.63 10.82 -10.84
CA THR A 586 -21.01 9.73 -11.75
C THR A 586 -19.76 9.01 -12.25
N ARG A 587 -19.79 7.67 -12.26
CA ARG A 587 -18.69 6.83 -12.77
C ARG A 587 -18.52 7.04 -14.29
N LEU A 588 -17.30 7.34 -14.73
CA LEU A 588 -16.91 7.55 -16.13
C LEU A 588 -16.19 6.33 -16.73
N ALA A 589 -15.37 5.65 -15.93
CA ALA A 589 -14.67 4.43 -16.30
C ALA A 589 -14.49 3.53 -15.07
N ASP A 590 -14.50 2.21 -15.25
CA ASP A 590 -14.37 1.23 -14.16
C ASP A 590 -13.57 0.02 -14.67
N GLY A 591 -12.43 -0.25 -14.06
CA GLY A 591 -11.52 -1.32 -14.49
C GLY A 591 -12.01 -2.75 -14.23
N VAL A 592 -13.17 -2.92 -13.58
CA VAL A 592 -13.66 -4.24 -13.16
C VAL A 592 -15.11 -4.46 -13.55
N VAL A 593 -15.99 -3.46 -13.42
CA VAL A 593 -17.43 -3.59 -13.65
C VAL A 593 -17.92 -2.55 -14.65
N PRO A 594 -17.96 -2.87 -15.96
CA PRO A 594 -18.37 -1.91 -17.00
C PRO A 594 -19.77 -1.32 -16.80
N ASP A 595 -20.71 -2.10 -16.25
CA ASP A 595 -22.09 -1.68 -15.98
C ASP A 595 -22.23 -0.56 -14.94
N ARG A 596 -21.15 -0.25 -14.20
CA ARG A 596 -21.12 0.92 -13.29
C ARG A 596 -20.96 2.23 -14.05
N VAL A 597 -20.44 2.22 -15.28
CA VAL A 597 -20.26 3.44 -16.08
C VAL A 597 -21.60 4.13 -16.33
N GLY A 598 -21.67 5.43 -16.05
CA GLY A 598 -22.88 6.25 -16.11
C GLY A 598 -23.80 6.14 -14.89
N LYS A 599 -23.41 5.42 -13.83
CA LYS A 599 -24.16 5.34 -12.56
C LYS A 599 -23.56 6.29 -11.51
N ALA A 600 -24.41 6.73 -10.57
CA ALA A 600 -23.95 7.50 -9.42
C ALA A 600 -23.04 6.65 -8.53
N GLU A 601 -21.97 7.25 -8.05
CA GLU A 601 -21.00 6.61 -7.20
C GLU A 601 -21.44 6.59 -5.73
N THR A 602 -21.23 5.46 -5.05
CA THR A 602 -21.74 5.20 -3.69
C THR A 602 -20.66 4.74 -2.71
N ILE A 603 -19.36 4.73 -3.07
CA ILE A 603 -18.26 4.35 -2.14
C ILE A 603 -18.24 5.17 -0.85
N LEU A 604 -18.85 6.37 -0.85
CA LEU A 604 -18.89 7.22 0.34
C LEU A 604 -20.09 6.94 1.25
N ASP A 605 -21.09 6.17 0.79
CA ASP A 605 -22.30 5.83 1.57
C ASP A 605 -21.96 5.01 2.82
N THR A 606 -20.88 4.22 2.76
CA THR A 606 -20.36 3.38 3.86
C THR A 606 -19.08 3.96 4.47
N SER A 607 -18.69 5.17 4.07
CA SER A 607 -17.53 5.89 4.62
C SER A 607 -17.96 6.84 5.73
N THR A 608 -17.01 7.35 6.53
CA THR A 608 -17.32 8.43 7.49
C THR A 608 -17.26 9.82 6.90
N ARG A 609 -17.06 9.95 5.59
CA ARG A 609 -16.84 11.23 4.93
C ARG A 609 -17.97 11.48 3.95
N SER A 610 -18.53 12.68 3.97
CA SER A 610 -19.50 13.09 2.95
C SER A 610 -18.79 13.32 1.61
N VAL A 611 -19.56 13.31 0.51
CA VAL A 611 -19.08 13.71 -0.82
C VAL A 611 -18.50 15.13 -0.74
N GLU A 612 -19.18 16.03 -0.03
CA GLU A 612 -18.74 17.41 0.16
C GLU A 612 -17.39 17.50 0.87
N ASP A 613 -17.17 16.73 1.93
CA ASP A 613 -15.90 16.71 2.65
C ASP A 613 -14.76 16.15 1.80
N VAL A 614 -15.02 15.11 1.01
CA VAL A 614 -14.03 14.50 0.11
C VAL A 614 -13.67 15.45 -1.03
N LEU A 615 -14.67 16.07 -1.66
CA LEU A 615 -14.45 17.07 -2.71
C LEU A 615 -13.69 18.29 -2.21
N ALA A 616 -13.98 18.78 -1.00
CA ALA A 616 -13.25 19.89 -0.41
C ALA A 616 -11.76 19.57 -0.21
N ASP A 617 -11.43 18.35 0.25
CA ASP A 617 -10.04 17.91 0.38
C ASP A 617 -9.36 17.71 -0.98
N LEU A 618 -10.08 17.17 -1.97
CA LEU A 618 -9.59 17.01 -3.34
C LEU A 618 -9.29 18.37 -3.99
N GLU A 619 -10.16 19.36 -3.81
CA GLU A 619 -9.94 20.72 -4.32
C GLU A 619 -8.79 21.44 -3.59
N ALA A 620 -8.64 21.20 -2.28
CA ALA A 620 -7.61 21.83 -1.48
C ALA A 620 -6.21 21.21 -1.69
N ASN A 621 -6.14 19.88 -1.80
CA ASN A 621 -4.89 19.12 -1.75
C ASN A 621 -4.57 18.36 -3.05
N GLY A 622 -5.51 18.29 -4.00
CA GLY A 622 -5.37 17.50 -5.23
C GLY A 622 -5.64 16.00 -5.06
N SER A 623 -5.53 15.46 -3.84
CA SER A 623 -5.78 14.05 -3.56
C SER A 623 -6.18 13.77 -2.11
N VAL A 624 -6.75 12.59 -1.86
CA VAL A 624 -7.23 12.17 -0.54
C VAL A 624 -7.33 10.64 -0.42
N TRP A 625 -7.13 10.13 0.80
CA TRP A 625 -7.41 8.74 1.15
C TRP A 625 -8.80 8.61 1.79
N VAL A 626 -9.56 7.61 1.36
CA VAL A 626 -10.85 7.25 1.94
C VAL A 626 -10.90 5.77 2.31
N THR A 627 -11.55 5.45 3.41
CA THR A 627 -11.79 4.07 3.86
C THR A 627 -13.28 3.86 4.01
N TYR A 628 -13.80 2.77 3.46
CA TYR A 628 -15.23 2.46 3.39
C TYR A 628 -15.42 0.95 3.22
N THR A 629 -16.58 0.43 3.59
CA THR A 629 -16.93 -0.97 3.35
C THR A 629 -17.44 -1.14 1.91
N PHE A 630 -16.90 -2.10 1.18
CA PHE A 630 -17.22 -2.32 -0.23
C PHE A 630 -17.12 -3.79 -0.62
N HIS A 631 -17.93 -4.19 -1.60
CA HIS A 631 -17.91 -5.53 -2.13
C HIS A 631 -16.55 -5.90 -2.72
N ASN A 632 -15.91 -6.90 -2.13
CA ASN A 632 -14.69 -7.49 -2.67
C ASN A 632 -15.05 -8.55 -3.73
N PRO A 633 -14.80 -8.29 -5.03
CA PRO A 633 -15.18 -9.24 -6.09
C PRO A 633 -14.46 -10.59 -5.97
N ALA A 634 -13.28 -10.62 -5.34
CA ALA A 634 -12.54 -11.86 -5.12
C ALA A 634 -13.10 -12.71 -3.96
N THR A 635 -13.84 -12.11 -3.01
CA THR A 635 -14.42 -12.83 -1.84
C THR A 635 -15.94 -12.80 -1.76
N GLY A 636 -16.61 -12.03 -2.61
CA GLY A 636 -18.07 -11.95 -2.73
C GLY A 636 -18.77 -11.35 -1.52
N VAL A 637 -18.00 -10.76 -0.61
CA VAL A 637 -18.50 -10.16 0.63
C VAL A 637 -18.04 -8.72 0.73
N GLU A 638 -18.81 -7.95 1.48
CA GLU A 638 -18.41 -6.61 1.88
C GLU A 638 -17.16 -6.69 2.75
N GLN A 639 -16.18 -5.84 2.45
CA GLN A 639 -14.92 -5.74 3.17
C GLN A 639 -14.47 -4.30 3.29
N LEU A 640 -13.65 -4.02 4.30
CA LEU A 640 -13.05 -2.72 4.46
C LEU A 640 -12.04 -2.46 3.35
N LYS A 641 -12.35 -1.48 2.50
CA LYS A 641 -11.54 -1.04 1.38
C LYS A 641 -10.97 0.34 1.67
N ARG A 642 -9.69 0.52 1.36
CA ARG A 642 -9.02 1.83 1.38
C ARG A 642 -8.67 2.23 -0.03
N SER A 643 -9.12 3.41 -0.44
CA SER A 643 -8.87 3.96 -1.78
C SER A 643 -8.15 5.29 -1.74
N TYR A 644 -7.24 5.45 -2.69
CA TYR A 644 -6.64 6.74 -3.02
C TYR A 644 -7.46 7.39 -4.11
N LEU A 645 -7.79 8.66 -3.94
CA LEU A 645 -8.52 9.48 -4.89
C LEU A 645 -7.65 10.69 -5.28
N GLN A 646 -7.58 11.01 -6.57
CA GLN A 646 -6.85 12.16 -7.10
C GLN A 646 -7.69 12.95 -8.10
N LEU A 647 -7.78 14.26 -7.92
CA LEU A 647 -8.52 15.17 -8.78
C LEU A 647 -7.64 15.68 -9.92
N ARG A 648 -8.11 15.51 -11.16
CA ARG A 648 -7.45 15.99 -12.37
C ARG A 648 -8.51 16.36 -13.41
N ASP A 649 -8.44 17.56 -13.98
CA ASP A 649 -9.36 18.05 -15.02
C ASP A 649 -10.87 17.89 -14.69
N GLY A 650 -11.25 18.06 -13.41
CA GLY A 650 -12.64 17.88 -12.97
C GLY A 650 -13.09 16.41 -12.85
N MET A 651 -12.16 15.46 -12.92
CA MET A 651 -12.38 14.03 -12.72
C MET A 651 -11.61 13.53 -11.50
N VAL A 652 -12.20 12.60 -10.77
CA VAL A 652 -11.58 11.91 -9.65
C VAL A 652 -11.14 10.52 -10.11
N PHE A 653 -9.83 10.33 -10.20
CA PHE A 653 -9.20 9.04 -10.46
C PHE A 653 -9.02 8.32 -9.14
N GLY A 654 -9.31 7.01 -9.09
CA GLY A 654 -9.13 6.26 -7.87
C GLY A 654 -8.85 4.78 -8.07
N SER A 655 -8.27 4.19 -7.04
CA SER A 655 -8.06 2.76 -6.90
C SER A 655 -7.98 2.45 -5.41
N GLY A 656 -8.13 1.17 -5.02
CA GLY A 656 -8.05 0.79 -3.63
C GLY A 656 -7.86 -0.69 -3.38
N TYR A 657 -7.39 -1.02 -2.20
CA TYR A 657 -7.13 -2.37 -1.72
C TYR A 657 -7.99 -2.71 -0.51
N TYR A 658 -8.23 -4.02 -0.29
CA TYR A 658 -8.92 -4.52 0.88
C TYR A 658 -7.94 -4.72 2.04
N LEU A 659 -8.30 -4.25 3.23
CA LEU A 659 -7.39 -4.20 4.37
C LEU A 659 -6.97 -5.59 4.85
N LEU A 660 -7.90 -6.54 4.87
CA LEU A 660 -7.62 -7.92 5.32
C LEU A 660 -6.71 -8.67 4.34
N ASP A 661 -6.88 -8.43 3.03
CA ASP A 661 -5.95 -8.95 2.00
C ASP A 661 -4.54 -8.40 2.24
N SER A 662 -4.41 -7.10 2.49
CA SER A 662 -3.11 -6.50 2.80
C SER A 662 -2.48 -7.01 4.10
N GLN A 663 -3.29 -7.29 5.14
CA GLN A 663 -2.82 -7.89 6.39
C GLN A 663 -2.27 -9.30 6.19
N ALA A 664 -3.00 -10.15 5.46
CA ALA A 664 -2.56 -11.51 5.15
C ALA A 664 -1.28 -11.49 4.30
N GLN A 665 -1.21 -10.65 3.27
CA GLN A 665 0.03 -10.43 2.51
C GLN A 665 1.19 -10.00 3.42
N ALA A 666 0.96 -9.05 4.33
CA ALA A 666 1.97 -8.58 5.26
C ALA A 666 2.43 -9.64 6.26
N ALA A 667 1.53 -10.50 6.73
CA ALA A 667 1.86 -11.60 7.63
C ALA A 667 2.72 -12.68 6.92
N ALA A 668 2.36 -13.06 5.69
CA ALA A 668 3.14 -13.99 4.87
C ALA A 668 4.52 -13.41 4.55
N TYR A 669 4.57 -12.17 4.05
CA TYR A 669 5.82 -11.50 3.72
C TYR A 669 6.68 -11.23 4.97
N GLY A 670 6.05 -10.88 6.09
CA GLY A 670 6.72 -10.72 7.38
C GLY A 670 7.36 -12.01 7.88
N SER A 671 6.81 -13.18 7.52
CA SER A 671 7.40 -14.48 7.82
C SER A 671 8.61 -14.78 6.93
N VAL A 672 8.56 -14.37 5.65
CA VAL A 672 9.71 -14.41 4.73
C VAL A 672 10.85 -13.53 5.25
N LEU A 673 10.55 -12.30 5.68
CA LEU A 673 11.56 -11.40 6.25
C LEU A 673 12.21 -11.99 7.50
N ASP A 674 11.43 -12.62 8.38
CA ASP A 674 11.96 -13.31 9.56
C ASP A 674 12.87 -14.47 9.20
N TYR A 675 12.48 -15.26 8.19
CA TYR A 675 13.29 -16.34 7.67
C TYR A 675 14.66 -15.83 7.20
N SER A 676 14.69 -14.74 6.43
CA SER A 676 15.92 -14.13 5.94
C SER A 676 16.82 -13.58 7.05
N VAL A 677 16.24 -13.07 8.14
CA VAL A 677 16.99 -12.37 9.21
C VAL A 677 17.42 -13.30 10.33
N LYS A 678 16.50 -14.13 10.83
CA LYS A 678 16.67 -14.99 12.01
C LYS A 678 17.07 -16.41 11.65
N GLY A 679 16.83 -16.82 10.39
CA GLY A 679 16.97 -18.19 9.93
C GLY A 679 15.75 -19.06 10.24
N MET A 680 15.75 -20.28 9.69
CA MET A 680 14.61 -21.21 9.74
C MET A 680 14.13 -21.50 11.17
N ASP A 681 14.99 -22.03 12.05
CA ASP A 681 14.58 -22.53 13.37
C ASP A 681 13.84 -21.49 14.23
N ALA A 682 14.35 -20.25 14.24
CA ALA A 682 13.74 -19.15 15.00
C ALA A 682 12.39 -18.72 14.38
N THR A 683 12.31 -18.68 13.06
CA THR A 683 11.08 -18.33 12.33
C THR A 683 9.98 -19.36 12.55
N LEU A 684 10.33 -20.66 12.51
CA LEU A 684 9.39 -21.74 12.79
C LEU A 684 8.85 -21.64 14.23
N ALA A 685 9.71 -21.32 15.20
CA ALA A 685 9.30 -21.14 16.59
C ALA A 685 8.32 -19.96 16.76
N ASP A 686 8.56 -18.85 16.06
CA ASP A 686 7.68 -17.68 16.09
C ASP A 686 6.30 -18.02 15.49
N ILE A 687 6.25 -18.72 14.34
CA ILE A 687 4.99 -19.11 13.68
C ILE A 687 4.21 -20.16 14.47
N ASN A 688 4.90 -21.11 15.11
CA ASN A 688 4.26 -22.16 15.93
C ASN A 688 3.70 -21.64 17.26
N THR A 689 3.83 -20.35 17.55
CA THR A 689 3.20 -19.74 18.73
C THR A 689 1.71 -19.55 18.45
N ILE A 690 0.89 -20.46 18.98
CA ILE A 690 -0.56 -20.39 18.87
C ILE A 690 -1.07 -19.25 19.76
N PRO A 691 -1.79 -18.26 19.22
CA PRO A 691 -2.33 -17.17 20.02
C PRO A 691 -3.44 -17.68 20.95
N GLU A 692 -3.53 -17.12 22.17
CA GLU A 692 -4.56 -17.50 23.14
C GLU A 692 -5.98 -17.15 22.66
N GLU A 693 -6.10 -16.15 21.77
CA GLU A 693 -7.33 -15.72 21.14
C GLU A 693 -7.25 -15.86 19.60
N PRO A 694 -8.38 -16.07 18.91
CA PRO A 694 -8.39 -16.14 17.46
C PRO A 694 -7.92 -14.83 16.82
N VAL A 695 -7.01 -14.94 15.85
CA VAL A 695 -6.48 -13.84 15.04
C VAL A 695 -7.19 -13.76 13.70
N SER A 696 -7.20 -12.60 13.06
CA SER A 696 -7.88 -12.40 11.77
C SER A 696 -7.15 -13.07 10.60
N THR A 697 -5.86 -13.40 10.74
CA THR A 697 -5.07 -14.11 9.72
C THR A 697 -4.20 -15.20 10.34
N TYR A 698 -4.12 -16.36 9.69
CA TYR A 698 -3.39 -17.54 10.16
C TYR A 698 -2.22 -17.85 9.23
N GLY A 699 -1.02 -17.92 9.81
CA GLY A 699 0.22 -18.15 9.07
C GLY A 699 0.66 -19.61 9.07
N PHE A 700 1.28 -20.05 7.98
CA PHE A 700 1.88 -21.39 7.87
C PHE A 700 3.07 -21.41 6.91
N ILE A 701 3.87 -22.48 6.99
CA ILE A 701 4.95 -22.80 6.05
C ILE A 701 4.80 -24.26 5.61
N ILE A 702 4.82 -24.49 4.29
CA ILE A 702 4.68 -25.82 3.67
C ILE A 702 5.92 -26.16 2.86
N ASN A 703 6.33 -27.44 2.89
CA ASN A 703 7.20 -28.01 1.87
C ASN A 703 6.36 -28.46 0.67
N PRO A 704 6.40 -27.76 -0.48
CA PRO A 704 5.53 -28.07 -1.60
C PRO A 704 5.86 -29.41 -2.29
N HIS A 705 7.04 -30.00 -2.04
CA HIS A 705 7.47 -31.25 -2.69
C HIS A 705 6.83 -32.50 -2.10
N ASN A 706 6.50 -32.47 -0.80
CA ASN A 706 5.86 -33.58 -0.10
C ASN A 706 4.55 -33.17 0.61
N GLY A 707 4.19 -31.89 0.56
CA GLY A 707 2.98 -31.33 1.14
C GLY A 707 2.99 -31.16 2.65
N THR A 708 4.13 -31.39 3.30
CA THR A 708 4.21 -31.36 4.77
C THR A 708 4.18 -29.93 5.29
N THR A 709 3.26 -29.65 6.23
CA THR A 709 3.23 -28.42 7.03
C THR A 709 4.39 -28.42 8.03
N ILE A 710 5.29 -27.45 7.91
CA ILE A 710 6.53 -27.33 8.69
C ILE A 710 6.32 -26.46 9.94
N ALA A 711 5.51 -25.41 9.81
CA ALA A 711 5.09 -24.57 10.92
C ALA A 711 3.72 -23.97 10.62
N GLN A 712 2.93 -23.74 11.65
CA GLN A 712 1.61 -23.13 11.50
C GLN A 712 1.06 -22.59 12.83
N SER A 713 0.20 -21.56 12.77
CA SER A 713 -0.22 -20.79 13.95
C SER A 713 -1.59 -21.16 14.54
N VAL A 714 -2.19 -22.28 14.13
CA VAL A 714 -3.55 -22.68 14.53
C VAL A 714 -3.56 -23.79 15.59
N ASP A 715 -2.85 -24.87 15.32
CA ASP A 715 -2.91 -26.14 16.08
C ASP A 715 -1.60 -26.93 15.92
N SER A 716 -0.91 -27.18 17.03
CA SER A 716 0.35 -27.91 17.00
C SER A 716 0.22 -29.32 16.43
N ASP A 717 -0.98 -29.92 16.46
CA ASP A 717 -1.23 -31.28 15.95
C ASP A 717 -1.32 -31.35 14.42
N LEU A 718 -1.41 -30.20 13.73
CA LEU A 718 -1.36 -30.16 12.26
C LEU A 718 0.07 -30.05 11.70
N ILE A 719 1.08 -29.86 12.56
CA ILE A 719 2.50 -29.89 12.16
C ILE A 719 2.86 -31.33 11.75
N ASP A 720 3.69 -31.48 10.72
CA ASP A 720 4.05 -32.75 10.08
C ASP A 720 2.88 -33.47 9.36
N ASN A 721 1.73 -32.80 9.19
CA ASN A 721 0.58 -33.28 8.41
C ASN A 721 0.48 -32.57 7.04
N THR A 722 -0.47 -33.00 6.19
CA THR A 722 -0.71 -32.46 4.84
C THR A 722 -2.06 -31.74 4.68
N ASN A 723 -2.88 -31.61 5.74
CA ASN A 723 -4.28 -31.15 5.66
C ASN A 723 -4.47 -29.82 4.91
N ASP A 724 -3.73 -28.75 5.23
CA ASP A 724 -3.85 -27.46 4.53
C ASP A 724 -3.42 -27.59 3.05
N TRP A 725 -2.31 -28.28 2.80
CA TRP A 725 -1.79 -28.47 1.45
C TRP A 725 -2.73 -29.30 0.59
N ASP A 726 -3.30 -30.39 1.12
CA ASP A 726 -4.24 -31.26 0.43
C ASP A 726 -5.51 -30.51 0.02
N ALA A 727 -5.97 -29.56 0.85
CA ALA A 727 -7.11 -28.71 0.52
C ALA A 727 -6.77 -27.68 -0.57
N ILE A 728 -5.58 -27.06 -0.51
CA ILE A 728 -5.08 -26.15 -1.54
C ILE A 728 -4.94 -26.87 -2.89
N VAL A 729 -4.31 -28.05 -2.90
CA VAL A 729 -4.01 -28.75 -4.17
C VAL A 729 -5.20 -29.46 -4.81
N GLN A 730 -6.33 -29.53 -4.12
CA GLN A 730 -7.62 -29.89 -4.71
C GLN A 730 -8.17 -28.77 -5.61
N VAL A 731 -7.74 -27.53 -5.40
CA VAL A 731 -8.17 -26.36 -6.17
C VAL A 731 -7.19 -26.06 -7.31
N LEU A 732 -5.89 -26.09 -7.02
CA LEU A 732 -4.82 -25.79 -7.98
C LEU A 732 -3.70 -26.83 -7.90
N SER A 733 -3.16 -27.25 -9.03
CA SER A 733 -2.03 -28.19 -9.01
C SER A 733 -0.76 -27.57 -8.40
N VAL A 734 0.11 -28.40 -7.84
CA VAL A 734 1.43 -27.96 -7.32
C VAL A 734 2.25 -27.26 -8.41
N GLU A 735 2.15 -27.72 -9.66
CA GLU A 735 2.86 -27.13 -10.79
C GLU A 735 2.37 -25.70 -11.06
N GLU A 736 1.06 -25.47 -11.09
CA GLU A 736 0.47 -24.13 -11.25
C GLU A 736 0.88 -23.20 -10.10
N ILE A 737 0.84 -23.69 -8.85
CA ILE A 737 1.24 -22.88 -7.69
C ILE A 737 2.71 -22.45 -7.79
N LEU A 738 3.61 -23.38 -8.11
CA LEU A 738 5.04 -23.10 -8.21
C LEU A 738 5.40 -22.24 -9.43
N ASP A 739 4.68 -22.39 -10.53
CA ASP A 739 4.88 -21.56 -11.73
C ASP A 739 4.49 -20.11 -11.45
N VAL A 740 3.30 -19.88 -10.87
CA VAL A 740 2.84 -18.53 -10.49
C VAL A 740 3.71 -17.96 -9.39
N THR A 741 3.86 -18.62 -8.24
CA THR A 741 4.67 -18.06 -7.13
C THR A 741 6.16 -17.94 -7.43
N GLY A 742 6.67 -18.66 -8.44
CA GLY A 742 8.04 -18.52 -8.92
C GLY A 742 8.24 -17.35 -9.89
N SER A 743 7.18 -16.92 -10.57
CA SER A 743 7.19 -15.82 -11.55
C SER A 743 6.52 -14.54 -11.08
N GLU A 744 5.69 -14.61 -10.03
CA GLU A 744 4.90 -13.53 -9.43
C GLU A 744 5.27 -13.32 -7.95
N PRO A 745 4.88 -12.18 -7.33
CA PRO A 745 5.15 -11.89 -5.91
C PRO A 745 4.62 -12.92 -4.91
N GLY A 746 3.62 -13.64 -5.36
CA GLY A 746 2.83 -14.58 -4.62
C GLY A 746 1.54 -14.81 -5.37
N MET A 747 0.64 -15.57 -4.77
CA MET A 747 -0.68 -15.80 -5.35
C MET A 747 -1.73 -15.94 -4.27
N TRP A 748 -2.93 -15.51 -4.60
CA TRP A 748 -4.10 -15.85 -3.80
C TRP A 748 -4.65 -17.21 -4.21
N VAL A 749 -5.05 -17.98 -3.21
CA VAL A 749 -5.84 -19.21 -3.39
C VAL A 749 -7.02 -19.21 -2.43
N SER A 750 -8.18 -19.61 -2.92
CA SER A 750 -9.38 -19.81 -2.09
C SER A 750 -9.77 -21.29 -2.11
N TYR A 751 -9.90 -21.88 -0.92
CA TYR A 751 -10.16 -23.31 -0.74
C TYR A 751 -11.04 -23.53 0.50
N THR A 752 -11.70 -24.68 0.58
CA THR A 752 -12.50 -25.04 1.76
C THR A 752 -11.61 -25.70 2.82
N HIS A 753 -11.71 -25.25 4.06
CA HIS A 753 -10.94 -25.80 5.18
C HIS A 753 -11.69 -25.63 6.50
N THR A 754 -11.34 -26.43 7.51
CA THR A 754 -11.91 -26.34 8.85
C THR A 754 -11.47 -25.05 9.55
N GLU A 755 -12.44 -24.19 9.89
CA GLU A 755 -12.20 -22.98 10.67
C GLU A 755 -11.98 -23.36 12.15
N PRO A 756 -10.89 -22.91 12.78
CA PRO A 756 -10.45 -23.42 14.08
C PRO A 756 -11.32 -23.01 15.27
N VAL A 757 -12.08 -21.92 15.19
CA VAL A 757 -12.95 -21.46 16.28
C VAL A 757 -14.27 -22.22 16.29
N THR A 758 -14.84 -22.45 15.12
CA THR A 758 -16.18 -23.00 14.90
C THR A 758 -16.14 -24.50 14.63
N GLY A 759 -15.00 -25.04 14.18
CA GLY A 759 -14.85 -26.43 13.74
C GLY A 759 -15.63 -26.75 12.46
N GLN A 760 -16.05 -25.74 11.71
CA GLN A 760 -16.87 -25.89 10.51
C GLN A 760 -16.02 -25.73 9.25
N GLU A 761 -16.40 -26.44 8.19
CA GLU A 761 -15.81 -26.21 6.87
C GLU A 761 -16.28 -24.86 6.31
N GLU A 762 -15.32 -23.99 6.00
CA GLU A 762 -15.55 -22.66 5.44
C GLU A 762 -14.56 -22.34 4.32
N THR A 763 -14.88 -21.35 3.49
CA THR A 763 -13.91 -20.86 2.49
C THR A 763 -12.81 -20.07 3.21
N LYS A 764 -11.57 -20.53 3.07
CA LYS A 764 -10.34 -19.88 3.48
C LYS A 764 -9.66 -19.27 2.26
N ARG A 765 -9.24 -18.02 2.37
CA ARG A 765 -8.48 -17.30 1.34
C ARG A 765 -7.08 -17.01 1.85
N THR A 766 -6.08 -17.44 1.10
CA THR A 766 -4.68 -17.44 1.53
C THR A 766 -3.77 -16.84 0.47
N TRP A 767 -2.86 -15.96 0.89
CA TRP A 767 -1.75 -15.48 0.10
C TRP A 767 -0.54 -16.42 0.27
N LEU A 768 0.03 -16.88 -0.84
CA LEU A 768 1.17 -17.81 -0.88
C LEU A 768 2.40 -17.12 -1.49
N ILE A 769 3.57 -17.29 -0.87
CA ILE A 769 4.85 -16.79 -1.36
C ILE A 769 5.84 -17.96 -1.42
N LEU A 770 6.52 -18.14 -2.55
CA LEU A 770 7.63 -19.08 -2.66
C LEU A 770 8.93 -18.40 -2.23
N ASN A 771 9.59 -18.94 -1.20
CA ASN A 771 10.90 -18.47 -0.76
C ASN A 771 11.77 -19.65 -0.30
N ASP A 772 12.99 -19.73 -0.83
CA ASP A 772 13.95 -20.81 -0.53
C ASP A 772 13.38 -22.24 -0.69
N GLY A 773 12.54 -22.43 -1.71
CA GLY A 773 11.88 -23.71 -2.00
C GLY A 773 10.71 -24.08 -1.06
N LEU A 774 10.32 -23.18 -0.15
CA LEU A 774 9.20 -23.33 0.77
C LEU A 774 8.06 -22.38 0.41
N ILE A 775 6.82 -22.79 0.68
CA ILE A 775 5.64 -21.93 0.54
C ILE A 775 5.32 -21.31 1.90
N PHE A 776 5.39 -19.99 1.97
CA PHE A 776 4.95 -19.18 3.10
C PHE A 776 3.52 -18.73 2.82
N GLY A 777 2.59 -19.11 3.69
CA GLY A 777 1.18 -18.80 3.55
C GLY A 777 0.68 -17.94 4.70
N SER A 778 -0.23 -17.03 4.41
CA SER A 778 -1.11 -16.46 5.44
C SER A 778 -2.48 -16.18 4.84
N GLY A 779 -3.53 -16.55 5.58
CA GLY A 779 -4.89 -16.45 5.08
C GLY A 779 -5.92 -16.29 6.17
N TYR A 780 -7.15 -16.03 5.76
CA TYR A 780 -8.28 -15.80 6.64
C TYR A 780 -9.50 -16.61 6.18
N TYR A 781 -10.36 -16.99 7.12
CA TYR A 781 -11.63 -17.63 6.78
C TYR A 781 -12.69 -16.57 6.49
N SER A 782 -13.71 -16.97 5.74
CA SER A 782 -14.78 -16.05 5.36
C SER A 782 -15.53 -15.48 6.57
N SER A 783 -15.61 -16.23 7.67
CA SER A 783 -16.16 -15.74 8.94
C SER A 783 -15.31 -14.64 9.58
N ASN A 784 -13.99 -14.61 9.36
CA ASN A 784 -13.12 -13.54 9.88
C ASN A 784 -13.24 -12.23 9.09
N ILE A 785 -13.81 -12.26 7.89
CA ILE A 785 -13.87 -11.10 7.00
C ILE A 785 -14.51 -9.86 7.68
N PRO A 786 -15.67 -9.98 8.34
CA PRO A 786 -16.32 -8.82 8.93
C PRO A 786 -15.60 -8.32 10.19
N GLU A 787 -14.55 -8.97 10.69
CA GLU A 787 -13.83 -8.51 11.89
C GLU A 787 -13.24 -7.11 11.69
N SER A 788 -12.64 -6.87 10.52
CA SER A 788 -12.09 -5.56 10.16
C SER A 788 -13.18 -4.50 9.97
N ASP A 789 -14.31 -4.87 9.36
CA ASP A 789 -15.47 -3.99 9.20
C ASP A 789 -16.10 -3.61 10.55
N VAL A 790 -16.16 -4.56 11.49
CA VAL A 790 -16.65 -4.34 12.85
C VAL A 790 -15.75 -3.36 13.60
N GLN A 791 -14.43 -3.52 13.53
CA GLN A 791 -13.48 -2.59 14.15
C GLN A 791 -13.60 -1.19 13.55
N PHE A 792 -13.83 -1.10 12.25
CA PHE A 792 -14.08 0.18 11.58
C PHE A 792 -15.41 0.81 12.02
N ALA A 793 -16.50 0.04 12.11
CA ALA A 793 -17.77 0.52 12.62
C ALA A 793 -17.65 1.07 14.06
N VAL A 794 -16.88 0.40 14.93
CA VAL A 794 -16.56 0.88 16.28
C VAL A 794 -15.73 2.16 16.24
N SER A 795 -14.67 2.20 15.43
CA SER A 795 -13.82 3.39 15.24
C SER A 795 -14.63 4.59 14.74
N ASN A 796 -15.62 4.36 13.88
CA ASN A 796 -16.51 5.38 13.35
C ASN A 796 -17.47 5.91 14.42
N ALA A 797 -18.01 5.03 15.27
CA ALA A 797 -18.80 5.42 16.43
C ALA A 797 -17.97 6.28 17.41
N ILE A 798 -16.72 5.90 17.66
CA ILE A 798 -15.78 6.67 18.49
C ILE A 798 -15.50 8.04 17.86
N ARG A 799 -15.22 8.11 16.55
CA ARG A 799 -14.99 9.39 15.84
C ARG A 799 -16.21 10.31 15.93
N THR A 800 -17.40 9.73 15.76
CA THR A 800 -18.68 10.44 15.90
C THR A 800 -18.85 10.99 17.31
N TYR A 801 -18.54 10.18 18.33
CA TYR A 801 -18.49 10.61 19.73
C TYR A 801 -17.48 11.75 19.93
N GLU A 802 -16.23 11.58 19.54
CA GLU A 802 -15.17 12.59 19.74
C GLU A 802 -15.50 13.94 19.08
N ALA A 803 -16.10 13.92 17.89
CA ALA A 803 -16.52 15.14 17.18
C ALA A 803 -17.73 15.85 17.83
N ASN A 804 -18.55 15.14 18.60
CA ASN A 804 -19.84 15.63 19.11
C ASN A 804 -20.02 15.47 20.63
N LYS A 805 -18.97 15.11 21.39
CA LYS A 805 -19.08 14.83 22.83
C LYS A 805 -19.38 16.05 23.70
N GLU A 806 -19.09 17.26 23.20
CA GLU A 806 -19.36 18.51 23.94
C GLU A 806 -20.86 18.84 24.06
N ASN A 807 -21.71 18.28 23.20
CA ASN A 807 -23.16 18.54 23.19
C ASN A 807 -24.02 17.26 23.19
N ASP A 808 -23.41 16.09 23.35
CA ASP A 808 -24.04 14.77 23.29
C ASP A 808 -24.80 14.44 21.99
N ALA A 809 -24.60 15.21 20.91
CA ALA A 809 -25.32 14.97 19.64
C ALA A 809 -24.97 13.62 19.00
N TRP A 810 -23.86 12.99 19.41
CA TRP A 810 -23.46 11.67 18.96
C TRP A 810 -24.51 10.58 19.25
N VAL A 811 -25.31 10.72 20.32
CA VAL A 811 -26.36 9.74 20.68
C VAL A 811 -27.42 9.69 19.57
N ASP A 812 -27.87 10.85 19.12
CA ASP A 812 -28.89 11.01 18.08
C ASP A 812 -28.32 10.72 16.68
N ILE A 813 -27.00 10.91 16.47
CA ILE A 813 -26.35 10.56 15.20
C ILE A 813 -26.22 9.04 15.06
N ILE A 814 -25.89 8.34 16.16
CA ILE A 814 -25.72 6.88 16.16
C ILE A 814 -27.08 6.17 16.19
N THR A 815 -28.03 6.67 16.97
CA THR A 815 -29.33 6.00 17.19
C THR A 815 -30.35 6.48 16.16
N PRO A 816 -30.91 5.58 15.32
CA PRO A 816 -31.93 5.99 14.37
C PRO A 816 -33.26 6.36 15.05
N ASP A 817 -34.12 7.09 14.35
CA ASP A 817 -35.44 7.47 14.88
C ASP A 817 -36.41 6.27 15.01
N GLU A 818 -36.26 5.27 14.14
CA GLU A 818 -37.10 4.07 14.08
C GLU A 818 -36.21 2.82 13.94
N PRO A 819 -36.67 1.63 14.38
CA PRO A 819 -35.90 0.40 14.23
C PRO A 819 -35.59 0.10 12.76
N ILE A 820 -34.31 -0.15 12.47
CA ILE A 820 -33.85 -0.52 11.12
C ILE A 820 -33.81 -2.04 11.01
N ARG A 821 -34.19 -2.61 9.86
CA ARG A 821 -33.99 -4.03 9.55
C ARG A 821 -32.77 -4.17 8.64
N THR A 822 -31.59 -3.83 9.16
CA THR A 822 -30.31 -3.82 8.42
C THR A 822 -29.45 -5.04 8.72
N ASP A 823 -28.31 -5.11 8.02
CA ASP A 823 -27.18 -6.03 8.18
C ASP A 823 -26.51 -5.98 9.57
N ALA A 824 -25.52 -6.85 9.75
CA ALA A 824 -24.99 -7.19 11.07
C ALA A 824 -24.14 -6.08 11.71
N LEU A 825 -23.55 -5.18 10.90
CA LEU A 825 -22.51 -4.22 11.26
C LEU A 825 -23.07 -2.89 11.79
N TYR A 826 -23.67 -2.91 12.97
CA TYR A 826 -24.20 -1.70 13.60
C TYR A 826 -23.48 -1.35 14.91
N PRO A 827 -23.20 -0.06 15.15
CA PRO A 827 -22.60 0.38 16.41
C PRO A 827 -23.61 0.35 17.56
N PHE A 828 -23.13 0.03 18.74
CA PHE A 828 -23.82 0.18 20.00
C PHE A 828 -22.86 0.75 21.04
N VAL A 829 -23.39 1.51 21.99
CA VAL A 829 -22.57 2.22 22.98
C VAL A 829 -23.10 1.89 24.37
N ILE A 830 -22.21 1.59 25.32
CA ILE A 830 -22.52 1.13 26.67
C ILE A 830 -21.73 1.97 27.69
N ASP A 831 -22.37 2.37 28.78
CA ASP A 831 -21.68 2.94 29.94
C ASP A 831 -20.92 1.83 30.70
N ALA A 832 -19.59 1.93 30.81
CA ALA A 832 -18.78 0.85 31.37
C ALA A 832 -19.06 0.59 32.87
N ALA A 833 -19.50 1.61 33.60
CA ALA A 833 -19.71 1.53 35.04
C ALA A 833 -21.03 0.84 35.43
N THR A 834 -22.07 1.05 34.62
CA THR A 834 -23.43 0.54 34.86
C THR A 834 -23.85 -0.56 33.90
N TRP A 835 -23.06 -0.78 32.84
CA TRP A 835 -23.38 -1.66 31.72
C TRP A 835 -24.75 -1.34 31.09
N THR A 836 -25.09 -0.05 30.98
CA THR A 836 -26.35 0.43 30.41
C THR A 836 -26.14 0.91 28.97
N ARG A 837 -27.04 0.56 28.04
CA ARG A 837 -26.99 1.00 26.64
C ARG A 837 -27.21 2.51 26.52
N LEU A 838 -26.24 3.23 25.95
CA LEU A 838 -26.28 4.68 25.71
C LEU A 838 -26.76 5.06 24.30
N ALA A 839 -26.40 4.26 23.29
CA ALA A 839 -26.84 4.42 21.90
C ALA A 839 -26.94 3.04 21.23
N ASP A 840 -27.84 2.87 20.27
CA ASP A 840 -28.04 1.61 19.53
C ASP A 840 -28.38 1.92 18.06
N GLY A 841 -27.52 1.48 17.15
CA GLY A 841 -27.64 1.78 15.71
C GLY A 841 -28.80 1.09 14.99
N VAL A 842 -29.56 0.20 15.66
CA VAL A 842 -30.61 -0.58 15.01
C VAL A 842 -31.91 -0.60 15.77
N VAL A 843 -31.87 -0.66 17.11
CA VAL A 843 -33.04 -0.80 17.96
C VAL A 843 -33.07 0.34 19.00
N PRO A 844 -33.63 1.51 18.64
CA PRO A 844 -33.64 2.70 19.51
C PRO A 844 -34.26 2.45 20.88
N ALA A 845 -35.24 1.55 20.97
CA ALA A 845 -35.92 1.18 22.21
C ALA A 845 -35.01 0.51 23.26
N ARG A 846 -33.79 0.09 22.89
CA ARG A 846 -32.81 -0.48 23.83
C ARG A 846 -32.03 0.58 24.61
N VAL A 847 -32.02 1.83 24.16
CA VAL A 847 -31.33 2.92 24.85
C VAL A 847 -31.91 3.09 26.26
N GLY A 848 -31.04 3.11 27.27
CA GLY A 848 -31.37 3.18 28.69
C GLY A 848 -31.68 1.84 29.38
N GLN A 849 -31.61 0.71 28.66
CA GLN A 849 -31.76 -0.62 29.25
C GLN A 849 -30.40 -1.17 29.73
N PRO A 850 -30.37 -2.01 30.79
CA PRO A 850 -29.19 -2.80 31.14
C PRO A 850 -28.81 -3.72 29.98
N GLU A 851 -27.51 -3.86 29.74
CA GLU A 851 -26.99 -4.73 28.71
C GLU A 851 -26.71 -6.13 29.26
N THR A 852 -27.06 -7.17 28.50
CA THR A 852 -26.96 -8.57 28.96
C THR A 852 -26.25 -9.48 27.96
N ILE A 853 -25.63 -8.92 26.91
CA ILE A 853 -24.89 -9.71 25.90
C ILE A 853 -23.82 -10.63 26.51
N LEU A 854 -23.27 -10.28 27.68
CA LEU A 854 -22.21 -11.07 28.31
C LEU A 854 -22.75 -12.26 29.11
N ASP A 855 -24.05 -12.29 29.42
CA ASP A 855 -24.70 -13.40 30.13
C ASP A 855 -24.67 -14.70 29.33
N THR A 856 -24.63 -14.59 27.99
CA THR A 856 -24.54 -15.72 27.06
C THR A 856 -23.16 -15.83 26.40
N SER A 857 -22.16 -15.08 26.88
CA SER A 857 -20.85 -15.00 26.24
C SER A 857 -19.85 -16.03 26.75
N SER A 858 -18.70 -16.11 26.08
CA SER A 858 -17.59 -16.96 26.51
C SER A 858 -16.85 -16.44 27.76
N ARG A 859 -17.11 -15.19 28.18
CA ARG A 859 -16.37 -14.47 29.23
C ARG A 859 -17.32 -13.79 30.21
N SER A 860 -16.89 -13.56 31.46
CA SER A 860 -17.71 -12.76 32.39
C SER A 860 -17.66 -11.26 32.06
N VAL A 861 -18.61 -10.49 32.57
CA VAL A 861 -18.60 -9.02 32.48
C VAL A 861 -17.31 -8.46 33.09
N GLU A 862 -16.89 -9.02 34.22
CA GLU A 862 -15.68 -8.66 34.93
C GLU A 862 -14.41 -8.92 34.11
N ASP A 863 -14.33 -10.07 33.41
CA ASP A 863 -13.17 -10.42 32.58
C ASP A 863 -13.06 -9.52 31.34
N VAL A 864 -14.20 -9.16 30.73
CA VAL A 864 -14.23 -8.25 29.58
C VAL A 864 -13.85 -6.83 30.01
N LEU A 865 -14.38 -6.34 31.14
CA LEU A 865 -14.03 -5.02 31.68
C LEU A 865 -12.55 -4.93 32.06
N ALA A 866 -12.00 -5.93 32.75
CA ALA A 866 -10.59 -5.93 33.14
C ALA A 866 -9.65 -5.87 31.93
N ASP A 867 -10.02 -6.53 30.84
CA ASP A 867 -9.26 -6.55 29.58
C ASP A 867 -9.38 -5.23 28.83
N LEU A 868 -10.59 -4.65 28.75
CA LEU A 868 -10.79 -3.31 28.21
C LEU A 868 -9.99 -2.25 28.98
N GLU A 869 -9.89 -2.35 30.30
CA GLU A 869 -9.08 -1.44 31.13
C GLU A 869 -7.57 -1.61 30.91
N ALA A 870 -7.11 -2.85 30.66
CA ALA A 870 -5.70 -3.16 30.46
C ALA A 870 -5.21 -2.83 29.03
N ASN A 871 -6.02 -3.17 28.03
CA ASN A 871 -5.64 -3.20 26.61
C ASN A 871 -6.41 -2.18 25.76
N GLY A 872 -7.43 -1.52 26.31
CA GLY A 872 -8.27 -0.53 25.62
C GLY A 872 -9.34 -1.13 24.72
N SER A 873 -9.20 -2.38 24.28
CA SER A 873 -10.15 -3.07 23.40
C SER A 873 -10.12 -4.59 23.60
N THR A 874 -11.18 -5.27 23.16
CA THR A 874 -11.26 -6.74 23.20
C THR A 874 -12.36 -7.30 22.29
N TRP A 875 -12.30 -8.61 22.00
CA TRP A 875 -13.36 -9.35 21.32
C TRP A 875 -14.23 -10.13 22.31
N ALA A 876 -15.53 -10.20 22.03
CA ALA A 876 -16.49 -11.01 22.77
C ALA A 876 -17.40 -11.79 21.80
N THR A 877 -17.61 -13.08 22.09
CA THR A 877 -18.52 -13.95 21.33
C THR A 877 -19.66 -14.39 22.24
N TYR A 878 -20.90 -14.24 21.79
CA TYR A 878 -22.11 -14.50 22.58
C TYR A 878 -23.31 -14.84 21.72
N LEU A 879 -24.34 -15.45 22.32
CA LEU A 879 -25.62 -15.69 21.63
C LEU A 879 -26.48 -14.43 21.68
N PHE A 880 -27.01 -14.01 20.53
CA PHE A 880 -27.83 -12.81 20.43
C PHE A 880 -28.91 -12.92 19.36
N HIS A 881 -30.05 -12.27 19.61
CA HIS A 881 -31.13 -12.19 18.63
C HIS A 881 -30.76 -11.26 17.46
N ASN A 882 -30.70 -11.83 16.26
CA ASN A 882 -30.55 -11.08 15.04
C ASN A 882 -31.78 -10.16 14.83
N PRO A 883 -31.63 -8.83 14.82
CA PRO A 883 -32.77 -7.90 14.75
C PRO A 883 -33.55 -7.99 13.42
N ALA A 884 -32.94 -8.53 12.35
CA ALA A 884 -33.60 -8.70 11.06
C ALA A 884 -34.55 -9.92 11.04
N THR A 885 -34.23 -10.99 11.78
CA THR A 885 -34.95 -12.28 11.72
C THR A 885 -35.57 -12.72 13.04
N GLY A 886 -35.10 -12.19 14.16
CA GLY A 886 -35.42 -12.61 15.53
C GLY A 886 -34.68 -13.88 15.99
N VAL A 887 -33.90 -14.51 15.11
CA VAL A 887 -33.20 -15.78 15.37
C VAL A 887 -32.04 -15.53 16.34
N GLU A 888 -31.94 -16.36 17.38
CA GLU A 888 -30.78 -16.37 18.27
C GLU A 888 -29.61 -17.04 17.55
N GLN A 889 -28.51 -16.29 17.42
CA GLN A 889 -27.33 -16.72 16.66
C GLN A 889 -26.06 -16.32 17.40
N LEU A 890 -24.95 -17.00 17.12
CA LEU A 890 -23.64 -16.51 17.52
C LEU A 890 -23.36 -15.15 16.89
N LYS A 891 -23.12 -14.17 17.76
CA LYS A 891 -22.64 -12.84 17.41
C LYS A 891 -21.24 -12.66 17.98
N ARG A 892 -20.30 -12.28 17.11
CA ARG A 892 -18.93 -11.92 17.50
C ARG A 892 -18.78 -10.41 17.37
N SER A 893 -18.40 -9.76 18.47
CA SER A 893 -18.34 -8.30 18.57
C SER A 893 -17.01 -7.81 19.09
N TYR A 894 -16.51 -6.74 18.48
CA TYR A 894 -15.37 -5.97 18.97
C TYR A 894 -15.88 -4.90 19.91
N LEU A 895 -15.18 -4.72 21.02
CA LEU A 895 -15.48 -3.74 22.05
C LEU A 895 -14.24 -2.86 22.25
N GLU A 896 -14.41 -1.55 22.28
CA GLU A 896 -13.33 -0.59 22.55
C GLU A 896 -13.77 0.44 23.59
N MET A 897 -12.89 0.73 24.55
CA MET A 897 -13.18 1.65 25.64
C MET A 897 -12.51 3.01 25.44
N ARG A 898 -13.32 4.07 25.49
CA ARG A 898 -12.91 5.48 25.42
C ARG A 898 -13.68 6.28 26.46
N ASP A 899 -12.98 7.06 27.28
CA ASP A 899 -13.61 7.93 28.29
C ASP A 899 -14.57 7.21 29.27
N GLY A 900 -14.35 5.92 29.57
CA GLY A 900 -15.25 5.11 30.41
C GLY A 900 -16.54 4.65 29.72
N ILE A 901 -16.59 4.77 28.39
CA ILE A 901 -17.67 4.32 27.51
C ILE A 901 -17.14 3.17 26.64
N VAL A 902 -17.92 2.10 26.52
CA VAL A 902 -17.62 0.97 25.64
C VAL A 902 -18.39 1.12 24.33
N PHE A 903 -17.66 1.21 23.24
CA PHE A 903 -18.19 1.20 21.88
C PHE A 903 -18.08 -0.21 21.33
N GLY A 904 -19.13 -0.72 20.71
CA GLY A 904 -19.11 -2.06 20.15
C GLY A 904 -19.89 -2.19 18.87
N SER A 905 -19.48 -3.15 18.06
CA SER A 905 -20.20 -3.62 16.88
C SER A 905 -19.84 -5.08 16.68
N GLY A 906 -20.58 -5.81 15.85
CA GLY A 906 -20.32 -7.23 15.65
C GLY A 906 -20.99 -7.77 14.40
N TYR A 907 -20.74 -9.03 14.08
CA TYR A 907 -21.40 -9.73 12.98
C TYR A 907 -22.00 -11.06 13.44
N TYR A 908 -23.00 -11.56 12.70
CA TYR A 908 -23.58 -12.88 12.93
C TYR A 908 -22.85 -13.91 12.06
N THR A 909 -22.32 -14.95 12.67
CA THR A 909 -21.49 -15.95 11.97
C THR A 909 -22.27 -16.70 10.89
N LEU A 910 -23.58 -16.93 11.09
CA LEU A 910 -24.44 -17.56 10.09
C LEU A 910 -24.65 -16.69 8.84
N ASP A 911 -24.85 -15.37 9.01
CA ASP A 911 -24.98 -14.46 7.86
C ASP A 911 -23.67 -14.48 7.04
N SER A 912 -22.50 -14.47 7.70
CA SER A 912 -21.20 -14.61 7.03
C SER A 912 -21.07 -15.96 6.30
N LYS A 913 -21.49 -17.07 6.92
CA LYS A 913 -21.47 -18.41 6.31
C LYS A 913 -22.35 -18.48 5.07
N VAL A 914 -23.52 -17.85 5.08
CA VAL A 914 -24.44 -17.80 3.93
C VAL A 914 -23.79 -17.09 2.74
N GLN A 915 -23.17 -15.93 2.98
CA GLN A 915 -22.50 -15.17 1.93
C GLN A 915 -21.30 -15.95 1.38
N SER A 916 -20.48 -16.54 2.26
CA SER A 916 -19.34 -17.39 1.89
C SER A 916 -19.76 -18.60 1.05
N THR A 917 -20.84 -19.28 1.45
CA THR A 917 -21.38 -20.44 0.73
C THR A 917 -21.76 -20.06 -0.70
N LEU A 918 -22.40 -18.90 -0.87
CA LEU A 918 -22.79 -18.42 -2.20
C LEU A 918 -21.58 -18.02 -3.03
N HIS A 919 -20.62 -17.31 -2.44
CA HIS A 919 -19.41 -16.90 -3.14
C HIS A 919 -18.56 -18.08 -3.60
N GLY A 920 -18.46 -19.14 -2.79
CA GLY A 920 -17.81 -20.38 -3.21
C GLY A 920 -18.39 -20.96 -4.51
N ARG A 921 -19.69 -20.76 -4.77
CA ARG A 921 -20.33 -21.15 -6.04
C ARG A 921 -19.99 -20.20 -7.18
N ILE A 922 -19.83 -18.92 -6.91
CA ILE A 922 -19.34 -17.97 -7.93
C ILE A 922 -17.91 -18.32 -8.33
N LEU A 923 -17.02 -18.61 -7.37
CA LEU A 923 -15.65 -19.06 -7.66
C LEU A 923 -15.62 -20.39 -8.44
N GLU A 924 -16.50 -21.33 -8.12
CA GLU A 924 -16.65 -22.58 -8.88
C GLU A 924 -17.15 -22.32 -10.31
N TYR A 925 -18.07 -21.36 -10.51
CA TYR A 925 -18.52 -20.94 -11.84
C TYR A 925 -17.34 -20.43 -12.68
N GLU A 926 -16.50 -19.57 -12.11
CA GLU A 926 -15.33 -19.00 -12.81
C GLU A 926 -14.30 -20.06 -13.17
N ARG A 927 -14.00 -20.96 -12.22
CA ARG A 927 -12.98 -22.00 -12.40
C ARG A 927 -13.43 -23.10 -13.37
N ASP A 928 -14.63 -23.63 -13.18
CA ASP A 928 -15.09 -24.86 -13.84
C ASP A 928 -16.19 -24.64 -14.89
N GLY A 929 -16.74 -23.42 -14.94
CA GLY A 929 -17.81 -23.03 -15.84
C GLY A 929 -19.22 -23.28 -15.31
N ARG A 930 -20.18 -22.64 -15.98
CA ARG A 930 -21.62 -22.65 -15.64
C ARG A 930 -22.20 -24.05 -15.39
N ASP A 931 -21.93 -25.01 -16.24
CA ASP A 931 -22.57 -26.33 -16.15
C ASP A 931 -22.09 -27.11 -14.91
N ALA A 932 -20.82 -26.94 -14.53
CA ALA A 932 -20.23 -27.61 -13.37
C ALA A 932 -20.86 -27.12 -12.06
N VAL A 933 -20.93 -25.80 -11.87
CA VAL A 933 -21.53 -25.24 -10.65
C VAL A 933 -23.02 -25.56 -10.53
N LEU A 934 -23.79 -25.54 -11.63
CA LEU A 934 -25.21 -25.89 -11.59
C LEU A 934 -25.41 -27.36 -11.21
N ALA A 935 -24.53 -28.26 -11.68
CA ALA A 935 -24.54 -29.66 -11.26
C ALA A 935 -24.19 -29.81 -9.77
N SER A 936 -23.24 -29.01 -9.27
CA SER A 936 -22.81 -28.95 -7.88
C SER A 936 -23.93 -28.49 -6.94
N ILE A 937 -24.67 -27.44 -7.32
CA ILE A 937 -25.82 -26.93 -6.56
C ILE A 937 -26.96 -27.94 -6.48
N ASN A 938 -27.16 -28.75 -7.52
CA ASN A 938 -28.24 -29.75 -7.58
C ASN A 938 -28.00 -30.99 -6.70
N VAL A 939 -26.89 -31.05 -5.96
CA VAL A 939 -26.63 -32.13 -5.00
C VAL A 939 -27.49 -31.88 -3.75
N ILE A 940 -28.49 -32.73 -3.53
CA ILE A 940 -29.35 -32.70 -2.34
C ILE A 940 -28.62 -33.41 -1.19
N PRO A 941 -28.37 -32.75 -0.05
CA PRO A 941 -27.73 -33.36 1.11
C PRO A 941 -28.57 -34.48 1.73
N ASP A 942 -27.93 -35.53 2.23
CA ASP A 942 -28.61 -36.65 2.93
C ASP A 942 -29.18 -36.24 4.31
N GLU A 943 -28.66 -35.15 4.90
CA GLU A 943 -29.07 -34.60 6.19
C GLU A 943 -29.45 -33.11 6.06
N PRO A 944 -30.33 -32.56 6.91
CA PRO A 944 -30.71 -31.15 6.87
C PRO A 944 -29.50 -30.23 7.03
N VAL A 945 -29.37 -29.24 6.13
CA VAL A 945 -28.34 -28.21 6.17
C VAL A 945 -28.88 -26.89 6.73
N SER A 946 -28.00 -26.08 7.32
CA SER A 946 -28.39 -24.77 7.86
C SER A 946 -28.55 -23.69 6.79
N THR A 947 -28.01 -23.89 5.58
CA THR A 947 -28.05 -22.97 4.45
C THR A 947 -28.55 -23.66 3.17
N TYR A 948 -29.32 -22.94 2.35
CA TYR A 948 -29.97 -23.44 1.14
C TYR A 948 -29.53 -22.62 -0.06
N VAL A 949 -28.99 -23.28 -1.09
CA VAL A 949 -28.44 -22.62 -2.29
C VAL A 949 -29.33 -22.87 -3.50
N PHE A 950 -29.53 -21.84 -4.32
CA PHE A 950 -30.25 -21.92 -5.58
C PHE A 950 -29.71 -20.92 -6.62
N ALA A 951 -30.07 -21.11 -7.89
CA ALA A 951 -29.79 -20.20 -8.99
C ALA A 951 -31.05 -20.04 -9.87
N VAL A 952 -31.40 -18.80 -10.22
CA VAL A 952 -32.52 -18.47 -11.11
C VAL A 952 -32.06 -17.72 -12.37
N ASP A 953 -32.80 -17.86 -13.46
CA ASP A 953 -32.61 -17.08 -14.68
C ASP A 953 -32.94 -15.60 -14.44
N GLN A 954 -32.05 -14.69 -14.86
CA GLN A 954 -32.22 -13.25 -14.64
C GLN A 954 -33.45 -12.66 -15.35
N GLN A 955 -33.85 -13.19 -16.51
CA GLN A 955 -34.92 -12.61 -17.32
C GLN A 955 -36.31 -13.10 -16.89
N GLY A 956 -36.41 -14.38 -16.53
CA GLY A 956 -37.67 -15.06 -16.23
C GLY A 956 -37.87 -15.47 -14.77
N GLY A 957 -36.84 -15.38 -13.93
CA GLY A 957 -36.91 -15.82 -12.53
C GLY A 957 -37.07 -17.33 -12.35
N THR A 958 -36.83 -18.10 -13.41
CA THR A 958 -37.00 -19.56 -13.40
C THR A 958 -35.83 -20.21 -12.67
N THR A 959 -36.11 -21.08 -11.69
CA THR A 959 -35.10 -21.86 -10.97
C THR A 959 -34.39 -22.83 -11.89
N ILE A 960 -33.07 -22.67 -12.02
CA ILE A 960 -32.18 -23.45 -12.88
C ILE A 960 -31.45 -24.55 -12.09
N ALA A 961 -31.11 -24.28 -10.83
CA ALA A 961 -30.51 -25.25 -9.93
C ALA A 961 -30.87 -24.93 -8.47
N GLN A 962 -31.04 -25.96 -7.64
CA GLN A 962 -31.30 -25.80 -6.21
C GLN A 962 -31.07 -27.09 -5.41
N SER A 963 -30.75 -26.98 -4.11
CA SER A 963 -30.24 -28.10 -3.30
C SER A 963 -31.27 -28.81 -2.38
N VAL A 964 -32.57 -28.62 -2.60
CA VAL A 964 -33.64 -29.08 -1.69
C VAL A 964 -34.56 -30.13 -2.31
N ASP A 965 -35.10 -29.83 -3.49
CA ASP A 965 -36.18 -30.60 -4.14
C ASP A 965 -36.10 -30.44 -5.66
N SER A 966 -35.70 -31.49 -6.36
CA SER A 966 -35.58 -31.45 -7.82
C SER A 966 -36.87 -31.04 -8.54
N ASP A 967 -38.04 -31.21 -7.92
CA ASP A 967 -39.33 -30.79 -8.51
C ASP A 967 -39.51 -29.27 -8.53
N LEU A 968 -38.65 -28.50 -7.85
CA LEU A 968 -38.65 -27.04 -7.91
C LEU A 968 -37.85 -26.46 -9.08
N ILE A 969 -37.08 -27.28 -9.79
CA ILE A 969 -36.38 -26.84 -11.00
C ILE A 969 -37.42 -26.58 -12.12
N ASP A 970 -37.16 -25.58 -12.96
CA ASP A 970 -38.05 -25.09 -14.03
C ASP A 970 -39.34 -24.40 -13.53
N ASN A 971 -39.40 -24.00 -12.25
CA ASN A 971 -40.49 -23.19 -11.68
C ASN A 971 -40.03 -21.79 -11.21
N THR A 972 -40.95 -20.96 -10.70
CA THR A 972 -40.66 -19.60 -10.20
C THR A 972 -40.91 -19.40 -8.71
N ASN A 973 -41.16 -20.47 -7.94
CA ASN A 973 -41.68 -20.36 -6.56
C ASN A 973 -40.75 -19.58 -5.62
N ASP A 974 -39.44 -19.85 -5.68
CA ASP A 974 -38.44 -19.12 -4.88
C ASP A 974 -38.39 -17.64 -5.25
N TRP A 975 -38.37 -17.35 -6.55
CA TRP A 975 -38.28 -15.98 -7.07
C TRP A 975 -39.57 -15.17 -6.84
N ASP A 976 -40.74 -15.80 -6.95
CA ASP A 976 -42.03 -15.19 -6.67
C ASP A 976 -42.15 -14.77 -5.19
N ALA A 977 -41.59 -15.56 -4.27
CA ALA A 977 -41.58 -15.24 -2.84
C ALA A 977 -40.67 -14.04 -2.52
N VAL A 978 -39.49 -13.97 -3.15
CA VAL A 978 -38.56 -12.83 -3.06
C VAL A 978 -39.22 -11.55 -3.59
N THR A 979 -39.77 -11.63 -4.80
CA THR A 979 -40.29 -10.46 -5.53
C THR A 979 -41.66 -9.96 -5.03
N ALA A 980 -42.32 -10.75 -4.18
CA ALA A 980 -43.51 -10.30 -3.45
C ALA A 980 -43.19 -9.23 -2.38
N VAL A 981 -41.94 -9.18 -1.90
CA VAL A 981 -41.51 -8.24 -0.85
C VAL A 981 -40.77 -7.04 -1.45
N ILE A 982 -39.95 -7.25 -2.48
CA ILE A 982 -39.14 -6.21 -3.13
C ILE A 982 -39.35 -6.24 -4.65
N PRO A 983 -39.60 -5.09 -5.31
CA PRO A 983 -39.72 -5.04 -6.77
C PRO A 983 -38.50 -5.59 -7.49
N VAL A 984 -38.71 -6.34 -8.57
CA VAL A 984 -37.62 -6.93 -9.40
C VAL A 984 -36.58 -5.88 -9.80
N GLN A 985 -37.01 -4.69 -10.23
CA GLN A 985 -36.08 -3.66 -10.66
C GLN A 985 -35.18 -3.17 -9.53
N ASP A 986 -35.71 -3.03 -8.32
CA ASP A 986 -34.94 -2.60 -7.15
C ASP A 986 -33.90 -3.66 -6.76
N ILE A 987 -34.25 -4.95 -6.88
CA ILE A 987 -33.31 -6.06 -6.68
C ILE A 987 -32.22 -6.01 -7.75
N LEU A 988 -32.60 -5.92 -9.03
CA LEU A 988 -31.64 -5.88 -10.15
C LEU A 988 -30.72 -4.67 -10.04
N ASP A 989 -31.25 -3.48 -9.75
CA ASP A 989 -30.47 -2.24 -9.59
C ASP A 989 -29.51 -2.32 -8.40
N ALA A 990 -29.89 -3.06 -7.34
CA ALA A 990 -29.00 -3.31 -6.21
C ALA A 990 -27.89 -4.29 -6.59
N ILE A 991 -28.22 -5.44 -7.17
CA ILE A 991 -27.22 -6.51 -7.41
C ILE A 991 -26.39 -6.31 -8.68
N SER A 992 -26.88 -5.55 -9.67
CA SER A 992 -26.14 -5.24 -10.91
C SER A 992 -24.95 -4.33 -10.69
N LYS A 993 -24.86 -3.69 -9.51
CA LYS A 993 -23.67 -2.93 -9.11
C LYS A 993 -22.48 -3.84 -8.80
N GLY A 994 -22.63 -5.16 -8.98
CA GLY A 994 -21.65 -6.14 -8.53
C GLY A 994 -21.59 -6.20 -7.01
N THR A 995 -22.70 -5.96 -6.33
CA THR A 995 -22.85 -6.08 -4.87
C THR A 995 -23.93 -7.11 -4.58
N GLY A 996 -23.86 -7.82 -3.46
CA GLY A 996 -24.97 -8.69 -3.07
C GLY A 996 -26.08 -7.96 -2.32
N MET A 997 -27.23 -8.61 -2.13
CA MET A 997 -28.38 -8.03 -1.41
C MET A 997 -29.01 -9.04 -0.44
N TRP A 998 -29.25 -8.62 0.80
CA TRP A 998 -30.07 -9.37 1.74
C TRP A 998 -31.57 -9.14 1.50
N VAL A 999 -32.35 -10.22 1.45
CA VAL A 999 -33.81 -10.19 1.38
C VAL A 999 -34.39 -11.15 2.42
N SER A 1000 -35.41 -10.70 3.14
CA SER A 1000 -36.18 -11.53 4.08
C SER A 1000 -37.64 -11.61 3.63
N TYR A 1001 -38.14 -12.82 3.46
CA TYR A 1001 -39.46 -13.11 2.92
C TYR A 1001 -40.06 -14.36 3.57
N GLU A 1002 -41.37 -14.52 3.50
CA GLU A 1002 -42.07 -15.71 3.99
C GLU A 1002 -41.97 -16.83 2.94
N HIS A 1003 -41.53 -18.02 3.34
CA HIS A 1003 -41.38 -19.16 2.46
C HIS A 1003 -41.52 -20.48 3.22
N THR A 1004 -41.97 -21.52 2.51
CA THR A 1004 -42.15 -22.85 3.12
C THR A 1004 -40.78 -23.49 3.41
N ASN A 1005 -40.49 -23.72 4.69
CA ASN A 1005 -39.31 -24.45 5.11
C ASN A 1005 -39.43 -25.92 4.69
N PRO A 1006 -38.48 -26.47 3.91
CA PRO A 1006 -38.58 -27.84 3.37
C PRO A 1006 -38.43 -28.93 4.44
N VAL A 1007 -37.85 -28.60 5.59
CA VAL A 1007 -37.69 -29.54 6.71
C VAL A 1007 -38.95 -29.58 7.57
N THR A 1008 -39.52 -28.43 7.90
CA THR A 1008 -40.70 -28.34 8.80
C THR A 1008 -42.04 -28.38 8.06
N GLY A 1009 -42.04 -28.06 6.76
CA GLY A 1009 -43.22 -27.90 5.92
C GLY A 1009 -44.11 -26.70 6.31
N GLN A 1010 -43.61 -25.76 7.11
CA GLN A 1010 -44.32 -24.56 7.55
C GLN A 1010 -43.80 -23.31 6.83
N ASP A 1011 -44.68 -22.33 6.66
CA ASP A 1011 -44.29 -21.01 6.19
C ASP A 1011 -43.58 -20.26 7.32
N GLU A 1012 -42.35 -19.85 7.05
CA GLU A 1012 -41.44 -19.22 8.01
C GLU A 1012 -40.68 -18.07 7.32
N ILE A 1013 -40.03 -17.20 8.11
CA ILE A 1013 -39.17 -16.17 7.52
C ILE A 1013 -37.89 -16.82 7.01
N LYS A 1014 -37.64 -16.73 5.70
CA LYS A 1014 -36.38 -17.07 5.06
C LYS A 1014 -35.57 -15.80 4.82
N ARG A 1015 -34.30 -15.80 5.21
CA ARG A 1015 -33.34 -14.72 4.93
C ARG A 1015 -32.33 -15.22 3.90
N THR A 1016 -32.23 -14.51 2.78
CA THR A 1016 -31.44 -14.93 1.61
C THR A 1016 -30.50 -13.80 1.16
N TRP A 1017 -29.25 -14.14 0.89
CA TRP A 1017 -28.28 -13.31 0.19
C TRP A 1017 -28.36 -13.59 -1.31
N LEU A 1018 -28.49 -12.55 -2.13
CA LEU A 1018 -28.61 -12.63 -3.59
C LEU A 1018 -27.39 -12.01 -4.27
N VAL A 1019 -26.85 -12.66 -5.30
CA VAL A 1019 -25.75 -12.15 -6.14
C VAL A 1019 -26.07 -12.42 -7.61
N MET A 1020 -25.82 -11.44 -8.48
CA MET A 1020 -25.94 -11.62 -9.94
C MET A 1020 -24.59 -11.99 -10.54
N HIS A 1021 -24.58 -13.02 -11.39
CA HIS A 1021 -23.36 -13.47 -12.06
C HIS A 1021 -23.69 -14.31 -13.31
N GLY A 1022 -22.98 -14.10 -14.42
CA GLY A 1022 -23.10 -14.93 -15.63
C GLY A 1022 -24.52 -15.03 -16.23
N GLY A 1023 -25.33 -13.97 -16.09
CA GLY A 1023 -26.73 -13.94 -16.52
C GLY A 1023 -27.71 -14.71 -15.61
N LEU A 1024 -27.28 -15.11 -14.42
CA LEU A 1024 -28.06 -15.78 -13.39
C LEU A 1024 -28.12 -14.92 -12.11
N ILE A 1025 -29.12 -15.18 -11.28
CA ILE A 1025 -29.17 -14.69 -9.89
C ILE A 1025 -29.01 -15.89 -8.97
N PHE A 1026 -27.89 -15.94 -8.27
CA PHE A 1026 -27.59 -16.93 -7.26
C PHE A 1026 -28.15 -16.47 -5.91
N GLY A 1027 -28.69 -17.42 -5.14
CA GLY A 1027 -29.19 -17.17 -3.79
C GLY A 1027 -28.71 -18.21 -2.79
N SER A 1028 -28.35 -17.77 -1.58
CA SER A 1028 -28.09 -18.63 -0.42
C SER A 1028 -28.84 -18.09 0.78
N GLY A 1029 -29.52 -18.94 1.56
CA GLY A 1029 -30.30 -18.46 2.70
C GLY A 1029 -30.66 -19.51 3.76
N TYR A 1030 -31.28 -19.06 4.84
CA TYR A 1030 -31.72 -19.90 5.96
C TYR A 1030 -33.12 -19.50 6.45
N TYR A 1031 -33.83 -20.42 7.10
CA TYR A 1031 -35.14 -20.17 7.71
C TYR A 1031 -35.02 -19.77 9.19
N SER A 1032 -36.03 -19.09 9.73
CA SER A 1032 -36.04 -18.63 11.12
C SER A 1032 -35.92 -19.75 12.17
N SER A 1033 -36.22 -21.01 11.83
CA SER A 1033 -35.99 -22.15 12.71
C SER A 1033 -34.59 -22.77 12.58
N ASN A 1034 -33.74 -22.29 11.67
CA ASN A 1034 -32.40 -22.84 11.46
C ASN A 1034 -31.47 -22.35 12.55
N ILE A 1035 -31.15 -23.24 13.49
CA ILE A 1035 -30.12 -23.01 14.50
C ILE A 1035 -28.84 -23.72 14.04
N PRO A 1036 -27.73 -23.00 13.83
CA PRO A 1036 -26.45 -23.61 13.47
C PRO A 1036 -25.96 -24.60 14.53
N GLU A 1037 -25.37 -25.71 14.09
CA GLU A 1037 -24.76 -26.68 15.00
C GLU A 1037 -23.64 -26.05 15.87
N SER A 1038 -22.89 -25.09 15.32
CA SER A 1038 -21.88 -24.28 16.03
C SER A 1038 -22.43 -23.56 17.25
N ASP A 1039 -23.65 -23.05 17.15
CA ASP A 1039 -24.27 -22.26 18.20
C ASP A 1039 -24.58 -23.21 19.37
N VAL A 1040 -25.16 -24.37 19.07
CA VAL A 1040 -25.45 -25.42 20.07
C VAL A 1040 -24.17 -25.86 20.79
N GLN A 1041 -23.10 -26.10 20.02
CA GLN A 1041 -21.80 -26.47 20.56
C GLN A 1041 -21.25 -25.37 21.47
N PHE A 1042 -21.37 -24.10 21.08
CA PHE A 1042 -20.97 -22.97 21.91
C PHE A 1042 -21.73 -22.91 23.24
N ALA A 1043 -23.04 -23.18 23.24
CA ALA A 1043 -23.83 -23.25 24.47
C ALA A 1043 -23.35 -24.38 25.41
N VAL A 1044 -22.96 -25.53 24.87
CA VAL A 1044 -22.38 -26.64 25.63
C VAL A 1044 -21.00 -26.28 26.18
N SER A 1045 -20.13 -25.72 25.34
CA SER A 1045 -18.80 -25.24 25.74
C SER A 1045 -18.88 -24.18 26.84
N ASN A 1046 -19.88 -23.29 26.79
CA ASN A 1046 -20.11 -22.31 27.84
C ASN A 1046 -20.46 -22.97 29.18
N ALA A 1047 -21.38 -23.94 29.17
CA ALA A 1047 -21.74 -24.70 30.38
C ALA A 1047 -20.55 -25.45 30.98
N ILE A 1048 -19.67 -26.02 30.15
CA ILE A 1048 -18.42 -26.66 30.59
C ILE A 1048 -17.50 -25.63 31.24
N ARG A 1049 -17.34 -24.43 30.66
CA ARG A 1049 -16.51 -23.37 31.23
C ARG A 1049 -17.04 -22.89 32.58
N THR A 1050 -18.35 -22.70 32.69
CA THR A 1050 -19.01 -22.39 33.97
C THR A 1050 -18.72 -23.45 35.01
N TYR A 1051 -18.80 -24.73 34.64
CA TYR A 1051 -18.40 -25.84 35.49
C TYR A 1051 -16.92 -25.75 35.89
N GLU A 1052 -15.98 -25.66 34.94
CA GLU A 1052 -14.54 -25.63 35.23
C GLU A 1052 -14.14 -24.47 36.16
N ALA A 1053 -14.73 -23.29 35.97
CA ALA A 1053 -14.45 -22.11 36.80
C ALA A 1053 -15.02 -22.23 38.23
N ASN A 1054 -16.05 -23.05 38.45
CA ASN A 1054 -16.81 -23.12 39.71
C ASN A 1054 -16.90 -24.54 40.31
N LYS A 1055 -16.18 -25.52 39.77
CA LYS A 1055 -16.29 -26.92 40.22
C LYS A 1055 -15.78 -27.17 41.64
N GLU A 1056 -14.91 -26.31 42.16
CA GLU A 1056 -14.37 -26.46 43.53
C GLU A 1056 -15.41 -26.19 44.64
N ASN A 1057 -16.49 -25.47 44.33
CA ASN A 1057 -17.55 -25.12 45.29
C ASN A 1057 -18.97 -25.48 44.81
N ASP A 1058 -19.08 -26.21 43.69
CA ASP A 1058 -20.33 -26.59 43.02
C ASP A 1058 -21.26 -25.42 42.63
N ALA A 1059 -20.78 -24.17 42.64
CA ALA A 1059 -21.63 -23.01 42.33
C ALA A 1059 -22.15 -23.02 40.88
N TRP A 1060 -21.51 -23.79 39.99
CA TRP A 1060 -21.97 -23.99 38.60
C TRP A 1060 -23.40 -24.54 38.50
N VAL A 1061 -23.87 -25.32 39.48
CA VAL A 1061 -25.24 -25.86 39.48
C VAL A 1061 -26.26 -24.74 39.59
N ASP A 1062 -26.02 -23.81 40.52
CA ASP A 1062 -26.87 -22.65 40.78
C ASP A 1062 -26.72 -21.57 39.69
N ILE A 1063 -25.55 -21.49 39.03
CA ILE A 1063 -25.32 -20.57 37.91
C ILE A 1063 -26.06 -21.04 36.65
N ILE A 1064 -26.02 -22.34 36.35
CA ILE A 1064 -26.69 -22.92 35.18
C ILE A 1064 -28.20 -23.02 35.39
N THR A 1065 -28.64 -23.37 36.61
CA THR A 1065 -30.06 -23.62 36.90
C THR A 1065 -30.74 -22.34 37.38
N PRO A 1066 -31.77 -21.82 36.69
CA PRO A 1066 -32.46 -20.61 37.13
C PRO A 1066 -33.26 -20.85 38.42
N ASP A 1067 -33.58 -19.78 39.16
CA ASP A 1067 -34.40 -19.88 40.38
C ASP A 1067 -35.86 -20.30 40.10
N GLU A 1068 -36.38 -19.92 38.92
CA GLU A 1068 -37.75 -20.20 38.47
C GLU A 1068 -37.72 -20.72 37.03
N PRO A 1069 -38.71 -21.52 36.60
CA PRO A 1069 -38.76 -22.02 35.23
C PRO A 1069 -38.79 -20.88 34.19
N ILE A 1070 -37.90 -20.96 33.22
CA ILE A 1070 -37.84 -20.05 32.08
C ILE A 1070 -38.76 -20.60 30.97
N ARG A 1071 -39.43 -19.70 30.24
CA ARG A 1071 -40.15 -20.09 29.01
C ARG A 1071 -39.29 -19.75 27.81
N THR A 1072 -38.56 -20.73 27.32
CA THR A 1072 -37.77 -20.63 26.08
C THR A 1072 -37.81 -21.94 25.29
N ASP A 1073 -37.78 -21.82 23.98
CA ASP A 1073 -37.57 -22.87 22.99
C ASP A 1073 -36.19 -22.76 22.33
N THR A 1074 -35.37 -21.81 22.77
CA THR A 1074 -34.01 -21.60 22.28
C THR A 1074 -33.02 -22.61 22.88
N MET A 1075 -31.75 -22.46 22.54
CA MET A 1075 -30.67 -23.29 23.07
C MET A 1075 -30.49 -23.07 24.56
N TYR A 1076 -30.48 -24.15 25.34
CA TYR A 1076 -30.26 -24.07 26.77
C TYR A 1076 -29.43 -25.26 27.27
N PRO A 1077 -28.49 -25.02 28.20
CA PRO A 1077 -27.65 -26.07 28.74
C PRO A 1077 -28.44 -26.97 29.70
N PHE A 1078 -28.14 -28.26 29.64
CA PHE A 1078 -28.51 -29.24 30.63
C PHE A 1078 -27.30 -30.11 30.94
N VAL A 1079 -27.20 -30.55 32.19
CA VAL A 1079 -26.04 -31.30 32.69
C VAL A 1079 -26.53 -32.61 33.30
N ILE A 1080 -25.89 -33.72 32.96
CA ILE A 1080 -26.29 -35.08 33.35
C ILE A 1080 -25.08 -35.83 33.90
N ASP A 1081 -25.25 -36.56 35.00
CA ASP A 1081 -24.25 -37.50 35.50
C ASP A 1081 -24.15 -38.71 34.55
N ALA A 1082 -22.98 -38.98 33.96
CA ALA A 1082 -22.85 -40.01 32.93
C ALA A 1082 -23.07 -41.45 33.46
N ALA A 1083 -22.85 -41.67 34.77
CA ALA A 1083 -22.94 -43.01 35.38
C ALA A 1083 -24.38 -43.39 35.78
N THR A 1084 -25.16 -42.42 36.25
CA THR A 1084 -26.53 -42.61 36.74
C THR A 1084 -27.59 -42.08 35.79
N TRP A 1085 -27.18 -41.30 34.79
CA TRP A 1085 -28.04 -40.57 33.87
C TRP A 1085 -29.04 -39.66 34.62
N THR A 1086 -28.61 -39.06 35.73
CA THR A 1086 -29.42 -38.12 36.54
C THR A 1086 -29.13 -36.68 36.13
N ARG A 1087 -30.15 -35.84 35.98
CA ARG A 1087 -29.99 -34.41 35.69
C ARG A 1087 -29.33 -33.69 36.88
N LEU A 1088 -28.17 -33.08 36.67
CA LEU A 1088 -27.41 -32.32 37.67
C LEU A 1088 -27.72 -30.82 37.63
N ALA A 1089 -27.97 -30.25 36.45
CA ALA A 1089 -28.39 -28.87 36.25
C ALA A 1089 -29.31 -28.78 35.02
N ASP A 1090 -30.23 -27.82 35.01
CA ASP A 1090 -31.17 -27.61 33.89
C ASP A 1090 -31.40 -26.11 33.69
N GLY A 1091 -30.99 -25.58 32.54
CA GLY A 1091 -31.03 -24.16 32.23
C GLY A 1091 -32.42 -23.56 32.06
N VAL A 1092 -33.49 -24.36 32.12
CA VAL A 1092 -34.85 -23.87 31.85
C VAL A 1092 -35.86 -24.36 32.87
N VAL A 1093 -35.75 -25.60 33.35
CA VAL A 1093 -36.74 -26.23 34.23
C VAL A 1093 -36.06 -26.73 35.51
N PRO A 1094 -35.93 -25.87 36.54
CA PRO A 1094 -35.17 -26.18 37.77
C PRO A 1094 -35.67 -27.42 38.50
N THR A 1095 -36.97 -27.70 38.44
CA THR A 1095 -37.59 -28.86 39.09
C THR A 1095 -37.15 -30.21 38.50
N ARG A 1096 -36.42 -30.23 37.37
CA ARG A 1096 -35.86 -31.45 36.78
C ARG A 1096 -34.54 -31.87 37.43
N VAL A 1097 -33.86 -30.97 38.13
CA VAL A 1097 -32.61 -31.30 38.83
C VAL A 1097 -32.85 -32.41 39.85
N GLY A 1098 -32.01 -33.44 39.82
CA GLY A 1098 -32.11 -34.65 40.64
C GLY A 1098 -33.08 -35.73 40.12
N GLN A 1099 -33.72 -35.53 38.97
CA GLN A 1099 -34.55 -36.56 38.32
C GLN A 1099 -33.72 -37.42 37.35
N PRO A 1100 -34.06 -38.70 37.15
CA PRO A 1100 -33.49 -39.52 36.07
C PRO A 1100 -33.82 -38.90 34.72
N GLU A 1101 -32.83 -38.87 33.83
CA GLU A 1101 -33.00 -38.38 32.48
C GLU A 1101 -33.53 -39.47 31.55
N THR A 1102 -34.43 -39.10 30.64
CA THR A 1102 -35.12 -40.05 29.75
C THR A 1102 -35.10 -39.61 28.28
N ILE A 1103 -34.33 -38.56 27.93
CA ILE A 1103 -34.20 -38.10 26.54
C ILE A 1103 -33.83 -39.23 25.56
N LEU A 1104 -33.09 -40.24 25.99
CA LEU A 1104 -32.67 -41.34 25.11
C LEU A 1104 -33.73 -42.45 24.97
N ASP A 1105 -34.81 -42.43 25.75
CA ASP A 1105 -35.92 -43.40 25.62
C ASP A 1105 -36.72 -43.19 24.31
N THR A 1106 -36.66 -41.97 23.77
CA THR A 1106 -37.31 -41.57 22.52
C THR A 1106 -36.30 -41.28 21.39
N SER A 1107 -35.02 -41.62 21.62
CA SER A 1107 -33.92 -41.47 20.67
C SER A 1107 -33.88 -42.61 19.65
N SER A 1108 -33.28 -42.37 18.48
CA SER A 1108 -32.95 -43.42 17.51
C SER A 1108 -31.75 -44.29 17.93
N ARG A 1109 -30.95 -43.82 18.89
CA ARG A 1109 -29.77 -44.49 19.47
C ARG A 1109 -30.02 -44.85 20.93
N SER A 1110 -29.50 -46.00 21.40
CA SER A 1110 -29.61 -46.39 22.81
C SER A 1110 -28.66 -45.59 23.71
N VAL A 1111 -28.90 -45.62 25.02
CA VAL A 1111 -28.02 -44.97 26.02
C VAL A 1111 -26.60 -45.51 25.92
N GLU A 1112 -26.44 -46.82 25.74
CA GLU A 1112 -25.13 -47.47 25.63
C GLU A 1112 -24.36 -47.00 24.37
N ASP A 1113 -25.04 -46.85 23.24
CA ASP A 1113 -24.42 -46.40 21.98
C ASP A 1113 -24.00 -44.92 22.03
N VAL A 1114 -24.77 -44.08 22.74
CA VAL A 1114 -24.42 -42.67 22.94
C VAL A 1114 -23.25 -42.53 23.92
N LEU A 1115 -23.25 -43.29 25.02
CA LEU A 1115 -22.16 -43.28 26.00
C LEU A 1115 -20.84 -43.81 25.41
N ALA A 1116 -20.88 -44.90 24.64
CA ALA A 1116 -19.68 -45.44 23.99
C ALA A 1116 -19.02 -44.41 23.06
N ASP A 1117 -19.82 -43.68 22.29
CA ASP A 1117 -19.37 -42.64 21.37
C ASP A 1117 -18.83 -41.41 22.12
N LEU A 1118 -19.47 -41.02 23.22
CA LEU A 1118 -18.97 -39.99 24.12
C LEU A 1118 -17.63 -40.37 24.78
N GLU A 1119 -17.43 -41.65 25.13
CA GLU A 1119 -16.16 -42.14 25.69
C GLU A 1119 -15.05 -42.23 24.65
N GLU A 1120 -15.37 -42.58 23.40
CA GLU A 1120 -14.42 -42.72 22.30
C GLU A 1120 -14.02 -41.36 21.70
N ASN A 1121 -15.00 -40.50 21.43
CA ASN A 1121 -14.84 -39.26 20.67
C ASN A 1121 -14.97 -37.99 21.53
N GLY A 1122 -15.30 -38.13 22.82
CA GLY A 1122 -15.50 -37.01 23.75
C GLY A 1122 -16.80 -36.24 23.57
N SER A 1123 -17.49 -36.40 22.43
CA SER A 1123 -18.72 -35.70 22.08
C SER A 1123 -19.56 -36.48 21.07
N THR A 1124 -20.87 -36.19 20.98
CA THR A 1124 -21.75 -36.78 19.97
C THR A 1124 -23.07 -36.00 19.79
N TRP A 1125 -23.78 -36.23 18.69
CA TRP A 1125 -25.14 -35.74 18.47
C TRP A 1125 -26.20 -36.81 18.79
N ALA A 1126 -27.28 -36.38 19.45
CA ALA A 1126 -28.45 -37.22 19.74
C ALA A 1126 -29.73 -36.51 19.29
N THR A 1127 -30.65 -37.28 18.69
CA THR A 1127 -31.97 -36.79 18.25
C THR A 1127 -33.06 -37.60 18.93
N TYR A 1128 -34.02 -36.92 19.56
CA TYR A 1128 -35.04 -37.55 20.41
C TYR A 1128 -36.31 -36.69 20.51
N ILE A 1129 -37.42 -37.25 20.99
CA ILE A 1129 -38.65 -36.48 21.23
C ILE A 1129 -38.62 -35.88 22.63
N PHE A 1130 -38.88 -34.57 22.74
CA PHE A 1130 -38.83 -33.86 24.01
C PHE A 1130 -39.91 -32.79 24.12
N HIS A 1131 -40.32 -32.52 25.36
CA HIS A 1131 -41.29 -31.47 25.68
C HIS A 1131 -40.63 -30.09 25.61
N ASN A 1132 -41.08 -29.26 24.67
CA ASN A 1132 -40.61 -27.89 24.51
C ASN A 1132 -41.12 -27.00 25.68
N PRO A 1133 -40.23 -26.41 26.50
CA PRO A 1133 -40.60 -25.60 27.67
C PRO A 1133 -41.35 -24.30 27.34
N ALA A 1134 -41.14 -23.72 26.15
CA ALA A 1134 -41.84 -22.52 25.73
C ALA A 1134 -43.27 -22.81 25.24
N THR A 1135 -43.43 -23.84 24.40
CA THR A 1135 -44.73 -24.13 23.76
C THR A 1135 -45.58 -25.14 24.54
N GLY A 1136 -44.95 -25.97 25.36
CA GLY A 1136 -45.59 -27.07 26.08
C GLY A 1136 -45.96 -28.26 25.18
N VAL A 1137 -45.36 -28.37 23.99
CA VAL A 1137 -45.65 -29.43 22.99
C VAL A 1137 -44.46 -30.40 22.90
N GLU A 1138 -44.73 -31.70 22.68
CA GLU A 1138 -43.68 -32.67 22.35
C GLU A 1138 -43.24 -32.49 20.90
N GLN A 1139 -41.93 -32.30 20.71
CA GLN A 1139 -41.30 -32.03 19.42
C GLN A 1139 -40.00 -32.82 19.29
N LEU A 1140 -39.53 -33.03 18.07
CA LEU A 1140 -38.21 -33.61 17.84
C LEU A 1140 -37.16 -32.58 18.31
N LYS A 1141 -36.20 -33.01 19.10
CA LYS A 1141 -35.09 -32.20 19.59
C LYS A 1141 -33.78 -32.86 19.16
N ARG A 1142 -32.89 -32.06 18.58
CA ARG A 1142 -31.51 -32.47 18.27
C ARG A 1142 -30.57 -31.74 19.20
N SER A 1143 -29.74 -32.50 19.91
CA SER A 1143 -28.84 -31.97 20.93
C SER A 1143 -27.42 -32.47 20.74
N TYR A 1144 -26.46 -31.56 20.93
CA TYR A 1144 -25.05 -31.88 21.05
C TYR A 1144 -24.76 -32.26 22.50
N LEU A 1145 -24.00 -33.33 22.69
CA LEU A 1145 -23.61 -33.87 23.98
C LEU A 1145 -22.08 -33.92 24.05
N GLN A 1146 -21.49 -33.51 25.17
CA GLN A 1146 -20.06 -33.56 25.40
C GLN A 1146 -19.74 -34.11 26.80
N LEU A 1147 -18.78 -35.02 26.86
CA LEU A 1147 -18.37 -35.68 28.11
C LEU A 1147 -17.13 -34.99 28.70
N ARG A 1148 -17.24 -34.56 29.96
CA ARG A 1148 -16.15 -33.95 30.72
C ARG A 1148 -16.25 -34.39 32.18
N ASP A 1149 -15.17 -34.88 32.78
CA ASP A 1149 -15.12 -35.31 34.18
C ASP A 1149 -16.21 -36.33 34.60
N GLY A 1150 -16.70 -37.18 33.67
CA GLY A 1150 -17.80 -38.12 33.94
C GLY A 1150 -19.19 -37.47 33.97
N ILE A 1151 -19.29 -36.25 33.46
CA ILE A 1151 -20.51 -35.44 33.35
C ILE A 1151 -20.78 -35.17 31.88
N VAL A 1152 -22.02 -35.37 31.44
CA VAL A 1152 -22.49 -35.04 30.09
C VAL A 1152 -23.13 -33.66 30.11
N PHE A 1153 -22.55 -32.75 29.35
CA PHE A 1153 -23.09 -31.42 29.08
C PHE A 1153 -23.83 -31.47 27.74
N GLY A 1154 -25.02 -30.88 27.68
CA GLY A 1154 -25.80 -30.88 26.45
C GLY A 1154 -26.64 -29.63 26.26
N SER A 1155 -26.90 -29.31 25.01
CA SER A 1155 -27.82 -28.25 24.56
C SER A 1155 -28.34 -28.66 23.19
N GLY A 1156 -29.44 -28.05 22.74
CA GLY A 1156 -30.03 -28.40 21.46
C GLY A 1156 -31.23 -27.56 21.08
N TYR A 1157 -31.71 -27.74 19.85
CA TYR A 1157 -32.85 -27.03 19.27
C TYR A 1157 -34.00 -27.97 18.95
N TYR A 1158 -35.22 -27.42 18.94
CA TYR A 1158 -36.43 -28.14 18.57
C TYR A 1158 -36.70 -28.03 17.07
N ALA A 1159 -36.86 -29.17 16.41
CA ALA A 1159 -37.41 -29.27 15.07
C ALA A 1159 -38.92 -29.58 15.16
N LEU A 1160 -39.73 -28.80 14.45
CA LEU A 1160 -41.14 -29.10 14.26
C LEU A 1160 -41.28 -30.22 13.22
N ASP A 1161 -41.72 -31.40 13.64
CA ASP A 1161 -42.17 -32.43 12.69
C ASP A 1161 -43.66 -32.72 12.88
N ALA A 1162 -44.47 -32.33 11.88
CA ALA A 1162 -45.88 -32.67 11.78
C ALA A 1162 -46.11 -34.12 11.29
N GLN A 1163 -45.09 -34.79 10.72
CA GLN A 1163 -45.18 -36.15 10.19
C GLN A 1163 -44.92 -37.25 11.25
N VAL A 1164 -44.23 -36.92 12.36
CA VAL A 1164 -43.92 -37.85 13.45
C VAL A 1164 -45.17 -38.34 14.22
N GLN A 1165 -46.25 -37.56 14.30
CA GLN A 1165 -47.50 -38.06 14.90
C GLN A 1165 -48.13 -39.22 14.11
N THR A 1166 -47.81 -39.38 12.82
CA THR A 1166 -48.34 -40.47 11.99
C THR A 1166 -47.43 -41.68 11.90
N SER A 1167 -46.10 -41.52 11.95
CA SER A 1167 -45.15 -42.63 11.84
C SER A 1167 -44.93 -43.37 13.18
N LEU A 1168 -44.95 -42.66 14.32
CA LEU A 1168 -44.79 -43.27 15.64
C LEU A 1168 -46.07 -43.89 16.19
N ASN A 1169 -47.25 -43.36 15.86
CA ASN A 1169 -48.53 -44.03 16.12
C ASN A 1169 -48.70 -45.34 15.31
N GLY A 1170 -47.84 -45.59 14.31
CA GLY A 1170 -47.77 -46.85 13.57
C GLY A 1170 -46.85 -47.91 14.16
N ARG A 1171 -46.11 -47.61 15.25
CA ARG A 1171 -45.18 -48.54 15.92
C ARG A 1171 -45.40 -48.70 17.43
N ILE A 1172 -46.52 -48.20 17.98
CA ILE A 1172 -46.99 -48.53 19.35
C ILE A 1172 -47.95 -49.72 19.30
#